data_AF-A0A8C7MVW4-F1
#
_entry.id   AF-A0A8C7MVW4-F1
#
_cell.length_a   1.000
_cell.length_b   1.000
_cell.length_c   1.000
_cell.angle_alpha   90.00
_cell.angle_beta   90.00
_cell.angle_gamma   90.00
#
_symmetry.space_group_name_H-M   'P 1'
#
loop_
_entity.id
_entity.type
_entity.pdbx_description
1 polymer ?
#
loop_
_entity_poly.entity_id
_entity_poly.type
_entity_poly.pdbx_seq_one_letter_code
_entity_poly.pdbx_strand_id
1 'polypeptide(L)'
;MLTFVEIKKAPIIVPDNNYVHRGSIRYEFATEILQMPIQLLKISNARAQILNHLVTYNTAQVHEDAPLKFLQFIQLLRMASSETINAIWAEFKAKPAYRHWILDAVPSIGKSVAVRFIKEKFLAGDITIFEAAQALVAAVHMVAADLETVKLVESLAFNHKIQTHPVLREIAMLGYGTMVSKYCVQYPNCPAELVKPIHELAVQAVANSKLEELSMVLKALGNAGHPASIKPITKLLPVFGTAAAALPLRVQADAVLALRNIAKREPRMVQEVAVQLFMDKALHPELRMLACIVLFETKPPMGLSRLSSLSLCAIGRERRDELRFKMCFSSQDKFLGNKLAPKVIILFRLVRAGHKIEGYQVTAYLNKATFRLQIIMAALDEDDNWKLCADGVLLSKHKVTAKIAWGAECKDYNTFITAETGLVGPSPAVRLRLSWDKLPKVPKAVWHKNSEKQIQCTVVATSERTLDVILKTPKVRNIVFPTIAFSAVLFLQTSLLVKCSMVRDTLTTFNNRKYKIKMPLSCYQVLAQDCTIELKFMVLLKKDHASEENHINVKISDIDVDLYPEDNDVIVKVNGMEISKDKLPYKDPSGSIKIGLKGEGVSLYAPSHGLQEVYFDRNTWKIKVVDWMKGQTCGLCGKADGEDRQEYRTPSGRLTKSSVSFAHSWVLPSDSCRDASECLMKLESVKLEKQVIVDDRESKCYSVEPVLRCLPGCLPVRTTPITIGFHCLPVDSNLNHSEGLSSIYEKSVDLMEKAEAHVACRCSEQCI
;
A
#
# COMPACT_ATOMS: atom_id res chain seq x y z
N MET A 1 -38.69 -4.71 -12.03
CA MET A 1 -39.44 -3.67 -12.80
C MET A 1 -40.81 -3.55 -12.17
N LEU A 2 -41.20 -2.37 -11.67
CA LEU A 2 -42.55 -2.15 -11.14
C LEU A 2 -43.39 -1.56 -12.27
N THR A 3 -44.33 -2.31 -12.80
CA THR A 3 -45.24 -1.86 -13.86
C THR A 3 -46.58 -1.50 -13.25
N PHE A 4 -47.01 -0.28 -13.51
CA PHE A 4 -48.33 0.17 -13.14
C PHE A 4 -49.38 -0.60 -13.95
N VAL A 5 -50.29 -1.28 -13.25
CA VAL A 5 -51.31 -2.14 -13.87
C VAL A 5 -52.64 -1.40 -14.01
N GLU A 6 -53.17 -0.82 -12.93
CA GLU A 6 -54.46 -0.10 -12.94
C GLU A 6 -54.68 0.72 -11.66
N ILE A 7 -55.68 1.61 -11.65
CA ILE A 7 -56.15 2.33 -10.46
C ILE A 7 -57.48 1.74 -9.99
N LYS A 8 -57.56 1.30 -8.74
CA LYS A 8 -58.83 0.95 -8.07
C LYS A 8 -59.21 2.02 -7.06
N LYS A 9 -60.46 2.50 -7.12
CA LYS A 9 -61.04 3.30 -6.02
C LYS A 9 -61.40 2.36 -4.88
N ALA A 10 -60.57 2.33 -3.84
CA ALA A 10 -60.85 1.66 -2.58
C ALA A 10 -61.19 2.70 -1.49
N PRO A 11 -62.19 2.45 -0.63
CA PRO A 11 -62.44 3.30 0.52
C PRO A 11 -61.25 3.26 1.49
N ILE A 12 -60.81 4.43 1.95
CA ILE A 12 -59.70 4.54 2.91
C ILE A 12 -60.25 4.16 4.29
N ILE A 13 -60.01 2.92 4.70
CA ILE A 13 -60.23 2.49 6.08
C ILE A 13 -58.97 2.90 6.85
N VAL A 14 -59.07 3.95 7.68
CA VAL A 14 -57.97 4.36 8.57
C VAL A 14 -57.90 3.36 9.72
N PRO A 15 -56.84 2.54 9.83
CA PRO A 15 -56.72 1.59 10.93
C PRO A 15 -56.38 2.36 12.22
N ASP A 16 -57.07 2.03 13.31
CA ASP A 16 -56.90 2.62 14.65
C ASP A 16 -55.66 2.05 15.38
N ASN A 17 -54.55 1.93 14.65
CA ASN A 17 -53.29 1.43 15.19
C ASN A 17 -52.31 2.58 15.34
N ASN A 18 -51.75 2.71 16.56
CA ASN A 18 -50.71 3.67 16.90
C ASN A 18 -49.61 3.69 15.84
N TYR A 19 -49.53 4.80 15.10
CA TYR A 19 -48.49 5.01 14.11
C TYR A 19 -47.11 5.04 14.78
N VAL A 20 -46.31 4.00 14.56
CA VAL A 20 -44.90 4.00 14.96
C VAL A 20 -44.11 4.76 13.90
N HIS A 21 -43.60 5.92 14.26
CA HIS A 21 -42.76 6.75 13.39
C HIS A 21 -41.48 6.00 13.00
N ARG A 22 -41.31 5.68 11.71
CA ARG A 22 -40.22 4.85 11.17
C ARG A 22 -39.12 5.64 10.45
N GLY A 23 -39.05 6.96 10.67
CA GLY A 23 -38.06 7.84 10.04
C GLY A 23 -38.56 8.47 8.73
N SER A 24 -37.64 9.07 7.97
CA SER A 24 -37.98 9.80 6.73
C SER A 24 -37.89 8.93 5.47
N ILE A 25 -38.29 9.48 4.32
CA ILE A 25 -38.13 8.83 2.99
C ILE A 25 -36.65 8.77 2.58
N ARG A 26 -35.75 9.51 3.24
CA ARG A 26 -34.32 9.39 3.01
C ARG A 26 -33.84 8.07 3.61
N TYR A 27 -33.04 7.35 2.84
CA TYR A 27 -32.43 6.12 3.30
C TYR A 27 -31.57 6.40 4.55
N GLU A 28 -32.01 5.90 5.69
CA GLU A 28 -31.28 5.94 6.94
C GLU A 28 -30.56 4.59 7.09
N PHE A 29 -29.22 4.61 7.14
CA PHE A 29 -28.46 3.40 7.43
C PHE A 29 -28.91 2.86 8.79
N ALA A 30 -29.23 1.57 8.86
CA ALA A 30 -29.38 0.91 10.15
C ALA A 30 -28.11 1.17 10.99
N THR A 31 -28.25 1.35 12.30
CA THR A 31 -27.11 1.53 13.23
C THR A 31 -26.23 0.27 13.35
N GLU A 32 -26.56 -0.77 12.58
CA GLU A 32 -25.87 -2.04 12.50
C GLU A 32 -24.79 -1.97 11.41
N ILE A 33 -23.55 -2.27 11.80
CA ILE A 33 -22.38 -2.33 10.93
C ILE A 33 -22.70 -3.19 9.69
N LEU A 34 -22.49 -2.66 8.48
CA LEU A 34 -22.63 -3.36 7.19
C LEU A 34 -21.93 -4.74 7.27
N GLN A 35 -22.73 -5.80 7.32
CA GLN A 35 -22.24 -7.18 7.36
C GLN A 35 -21.99 -7.67 5.94
N MET A 36 -20.85 -8.32 5.71
CA MET A 36 -20.66 -9.16 4.52
C MET A 36 -21.70 -10.29 4.55
N PRO A 37 -22.34 -10.62 3.41
CA PRO A 37 -23.27 -11.74 3.35
C PRO A 37 -22.48 -13.06 3.41
N ILE A 38 -22.41 -13.65 4.60
CA ILE A 38 -22.04 -15.06 4.77
C ILE A 38 -23.34 -15.77 5.14
N GLN A 39 -23.69 -16.84 4.42
CA GLN A 39 -24.85 -17.66 4.74
C GLN A 39 -24.75 -18.18 6.17
N LEU A 40 -25.52 -17.57 7.08
CA LEU A 40 -25.67 -18.03 8.45
C LEU A 40 -26.69 -19.17 8.45
N LEU A 41 -26.21 -20.41 8.50
CA LEU A 41 -27.04 -21.59 8.77
C LEU A 41 -27.76 -21.39 10.11
N LYS A 42 -29.09 -21.47 10.10
CA LYS A 42 -29.92 -21.49 11.31
C LYS A 42 -29.63 -22.76 12.12
N ILE A 43 -28.65 -22.69 13.03
CA ILE A 43 -28.37 -23.77 13.99
C ILE A 43 -28.34 -23.14 15.38
N SER A 44 -29.22 -23.62 16.27
CA SER A 44 -29.39 -23.15 17.65
C SER A 44 -28.14 -23.31 18.53
N ASN A 45 -27.14 -24.07 18.06
CA ASN A 45 -25.90 -24.39 18.79
C ASN A 45 -24.60 -24.13 18.00
N ALA A 46 -24.66 -23.34 16.91
CA ALA A 46 -23.52 -23.11 16.01
C ALA A 46 -22.27 -22.54 16.71
N ARG A 47 -22.46 -21.73 17.75
CA ARG A 47 -21.39 -20.98 18.44
C ARG A 47 -20.41 -21.90 19.17
N ALA A 48 -20.94 -22.82 19.98
CA ALA A 48 -20.13 -23.79 20.72
C ALA A 48 -19.46 -24.79 19.78
N GLN A 49 -20.13 -25.20 18.71
CA GLN A 49 -19.58 -26.12 17.71
C GLN A 49 -18.41 -25.50 16.93
N ILE A 50 -18.55 -24.25 16.48
CA ILE A 50 -17.47 -23.54 15.78
C ILE A 50 -16.29 -23.30 16.72
N LEU A 51 -16.55 -22.88 17.97
CA LEU A 51 -15.47 -22.69 18.94
C LEU A 51 -14.75 -24.02 19.24
N ASN A 52 -15.49 -25.12 19.37
CA ASN A 52 -14.92 -26.45 19.55
C ASN A 52 -14.06 -26.86 18.35
N HIS A 53 -14.51 -26.57 17.13
CA HIS A 53 -13.72 -26.79 15.92
C HIS A 53 -12.44 -25.97 15.90
N LEU A 54 -12.52 -24.67 16.21
CA LEU A 54 -11.35 -23.79 16.28
C LEU A 54 -10.33 -24.29 17.30
N VAL A 55 -10.77 -24.80 18.45
CA VAL A 55 -9.84 -25.32 19.46
C VAL A 55 -9.24 -26.66 19.05
N THR A 56 -10.07 -27.59 18.58
CA THR A 56 -9.66 -28.98 18.33
C THR A 56 -8.67 -29.07 17.17
N TYR A 57 -8.94 -28.34 16.09
CA TYR A 57 -8.19 -28.46 14.83
C TYR A 57 -7.00 -27.50 14.72
N ASN A 58 -6.75 -26.65 15.73
CA ASN A 58 -5.66 -25.66 15.70
C ASN A 58 -4.64 -25.83 16.84
N THR A 59 -4.41 -27.05 17.32
CA THR A 59 -3.53 -27.33 18.48
C THR A 59 -2.04 -27.33 18.15
N ALA A 60 -1.64 -27.84 16.97
CA ALA A 60 -0.24 -27.91 16.54
C ALA A 60 0.07 -27.03 15.32
N GLN A 61 -0.87 -26.94 14.37
CA GLN A 61 -0.82 -26.08 13.19
C GLN A 61 -2.21 -25.48 12.97
N VAL A 62 -2.27 -24.30 12.34
CA VAL A 62 -3.54 -23.64 12.02
C VAL A 62 -4.23 -24.40 10.88
N HIS A 63 -5.48 -24.81 11.09
CA HIS A 63 -6.30 -25.49 10.09
C HIS A 63 -6.68 -24.53 8.95
N GLU A 64 -6.79 -25.02 7.71
CA GLU A 64 -7.09 -24.20 6.51
C GLU A 64 -8.40 -23.40 6.64
N ASP A 65 -9.43 -24.03 7.21
CA ASP A 65 -10.74 -23.45 7.48
C ASP A 65 -10.73 -22.46 8.65
N ALA A 66 -9.67 -22.41 9.46
CA ALA A 66 -9.67 -21.67 10.72
C ALA A 66 -9.94 -20.17 10.54
N PRO A 67 -9.39 -19.45 9.54
CA PRO A 67 -9.74 -18.06 9.30
C PRO A 67 -11.23 -17.88 8.96
N LEU A 68 -11.80 -18.79 8.14
CA LEU A 68 -13.22 -18.74 7.78
C LEU A 68 -14.12 -19.05 8.98
N LYS A 69 -13.80 -20.09 9.75
CA LYS A 69 -14.51 -20.48 10.99
C LYS A 69 -14.39 -19.40 12.06
N PHE A 70 -13.24 -18.76 12.19
CA PHE A 70 -13.02 -17.66 13.10
C PHE A 70 -13.85 -16.44 12.69
N LEU A 71 -13.91 -16.13 11.40
CA LEU A 71 -14.75 -15.06 10.89
C LEU A 71 -16.25 -15.37 11.08
N GLN A 72 -16.68 -16.62 10.87
CA GLN A 72 -18.03 -17.08 11.20
C GLN A 72 -18.33 -16.91 12.70
N PHE A 73 -17.38 -17.26 13.58
CA PHE A 73 -17.52 -17.08 15.02
C PHE A 73 -17.70 -15.60 15.39
N ILE A 74 -16.89 -14.71 14.81
CA ILE A 74 -17.02 -13.26 15.00
C ILE A 74 -18.40 -12.77 14.56
N GLN A 75 -18.91 -13.19 13.40
CA GLN A 75 -20.25 -12.78 12.93
C GLN A 75 -21.36 -13.24 13.89
N LEU A 76 -21.24 -14.46 14.43
CA LEU A 76 -22.18 -14.96 15.43
C LEU A 76 -22.13 -14.16 16.74
N LEU A 77 -20.93 -13.74 17.18
CA LEU A 77 -20.78 -12.89 18.36
C LEU A 77 -21.32 -11.47 18.13
N ARG A 78 -21.22 -10.93 16.90
CA ARG A 78 -21.78 -9.61 16.55
C ARG A 78 -23.29 -9.54 16.65
N MET A 79 -23.97 -10.66 16.44
CA MET A 79 -25.42 -10.81 16.60
C MET A 79 -25.83 -11.32 17.99
N ALA A 80 -24.88 -11.70 18.85
CA ALA A 80 -25.17 -12.23 20.16
C ALA A 80 -25.44 -11.10 21.17
N SER A 81 -26.33 -11.35 22.13
CA SER A 81 -26.55 -10.43 23.26
C SER A 81 -25.38 -10.47 24.24
N SER A 82 -25.25 -9.44 25.07
CA SER A 82 -24.22 -9.40 26.12
C SER A 82 -24.33 -10.58 27.09
N GLU A 83 -25.54 -11.00 27.43
CA GLU A 83 -25.81 -12.17 28.28
C GLU A 83 -25.31 -13.45 27.61
N THR A 84 -25.52 -13.58 26.30
CA THR A 84 -25.08 -14.74 25.52
C THR A 84 -23.55 -14.84 25.50
N ILE A 85 -22.85 -13.72 25.25
CA ILE A 85 -21.38 -13.69 25.24
C ILE A 85 -20.83 -14.06 26.63
N ASN A 86 -21.48 -13.57 27.69
CA ASN A 86 -21.14 -13.92 29.06
C ASN A 86 -21.40 -15.40 29.39
N ALA A 87 -22.47 -16.00 28.86
CA ALA A 87 -22.77 -17.41 29.04
C ALA A 87 -21.70 -18.29 28.37
N ILE A 88 -21.29 -17.97 27.13
CA ILE A 88 -20.20 -18.66 26.43
C ILE A 88 -18.90 -18.57 27.24
N TRP A 89 -18.59 -17.37 27.76
CA TRP A 89 -17.43 -17.21 28.62
C TRP A 89 -17.51 -18.08 29.88
N ALA A 90 -18.64 -18.08 30.58
CA ALA A 90 -18.81 -18.86 31.80
C ALA A 90 -18.61 -20.37 31.56
N GLU A 91 -19.06 -20.87 30.42
CA GLU A 91 -18.90 -22.27 30.02
C GLU A 91 -17.44 -22.65 29.73
N PHE A 92 -16.69 -21.77 29.06
CA PHE A 92 -15.35 -22.10 28.54
C PHE A 92 -14.17 -21.46 29.30
N LYS A 93 -14.41 -20.57 30.28
CA LYS A 93 -13.34 -19.81 30.96
C LYS A 93 -12.29 -20.67 31.68
N ALA A 94 -12.64 -21.89 32.07
CA ALA A 94 -11.73 -22.84 32.73
C ALA A 94 -10.84 -23.62 31.75
N LYS A 95 -11.09 -23.51 30.43
CA LYS A 95 -10.34 -24.23 29.39
C LYS A 95 -9.42 -23.26 28.62
N PRO A 96 -8.09 -23.26 28.86
CA PRO A 96 -7.17 -22.24 28.33
C PRO A 96 -7.23 -22.05 26.81
N ALA A 97 -7.33 -23.13 26.05
CA ALA A 97 -7.39 -23.07 24.58
C ALA A 97 -8.65 -22.34 24.08
N TYR A 98 -9.83 -22.66 24.63
CA TYR A 98 -11.10 -22.02 24.24
C TYR A 98 -11.12 -20.54 24.63
N ARG A 99 -10.61 -20.28 25.82
CA ARG A 99 -10.55 -18.96 26.42
C ARG A 99 -9.74 -17.97 25.56
N HIS A 100 -8.60 -18.39 25.03
CA HIS A 100 -7.79 -17.56 24.12
C HIS A 100 -8.56 -17.17 22.85
N TRP A 101 -9.21 -18.13 22.18
CA TRP A 101 -10.03 -17.87 20.99
C TRP A 101 -11.19 -16.91 21.24
N ILE A 102 -11.81 -16.97 22.43
CA ILE A 102 -12.86 -16.01 22.82
C ILE A 102 -12.27 -14.60 22.96
N LEU A 103 -11.15 -14.45 23.67
CA LEU A 103 -10.53 -13.14 23.90
C LEU A 103 -9.97 -12.49 22.63
N ASP A 104 -9.57 -13.29 21.64
CA ASP A 104 -9.15 -12.80 20.32
C ASP A 104 -10.36 -12.37 19.45
N ALA A 105 -11.49 -13.08 19.58
CA ALA A 105 -12.69 -12.78 18.81
C ALA A 105 -13.48 -11.57 19.35
N VAL A 106 -13.50 -11.36 20.68
CA VAL A 106 -14.30 -10.30 21.32
C VAL A 106 -13.99 -8.89 20.78
N PRO A 107 -12.72 -8.45 20.65
CA PRO A 107 -12.37 -7.16 20.03
C PRO A 107 -12.95 -6.97 18.63
N SER A 108 -13.03 -8.05 17.85
CA SER A 108 -13.52 -8.07 16.46
C SER A 108 -15.04 -7.92 16.36
N ILE A 109 -15.78 -7.96 17.48
CA ILE A 109 -17.22 -7.62 17.52
C ILE A 109 -17.45 -6.18 17.05
N GLY A 110 -16.50 -5.27 17.32
CA GLY A 110 -16.54 -3.91 16.79
C GLY A 110 -17.47 -2.94 17.52
N LYS A 111 -18.11 -3.33 18.64
CA LYS A 111 -19.08 -2.53 19.40
C LYS A 111 -18.64 -2.30 20.87
N SER A 112 -19.26 -1.34 21.56
CA SER A 112 -18.99 -0.99 22.98
C SER A 112 -19.05 -2.19 23.94
N VAL A 113 -19.89 -3.19 23.62
CA VAL A 113 -20.03 -4.46 24.36
C VAL A 113 -18.70 -5.20 24.53
N ALA A 114 -17.79 -5.14 23.54
CA ALA A 114 -16.49 -5.82 23.62
C ALA A 114 -15.60 -5.22 24.71
N VAL A 115 -15.52 -3.87 24.77
CA VAL A 115 -14.74 -3.16 25.79
C VAL A 115 -15.36 -3.37 27.17
N ARG A 116 -16.69 -3.34 27.27
CA ARG A 116 -17.41 -3.64 28.51
C ARG A 116 -17.09 -5.04 29.03
N PHE A 117 -17.15 -6.04 28.16
CA PHE A 117 -16.80 -7.42 28.50
C PHE A 117 -15.37 -7.52 29.06
N ILE A 118 -14.37 -6.97 28.35
CA ILE A 118 -12.97 -7.00 28.78
C ILE A 118 -12.80 -6.31 30.15
N LYS A 119 -13.43 -5.13 30.32
CA LYS A 119 -13.43 -4.40 31.59
C LYS A 119 -13.97 -5.25 32.73
N GLU A 120 -15.16 -5.81 32.57
CA GLU A 120 -15.82 -6.61 33.61
C GLU A 120 -15.01 -7.84 33.98
N LYS A 121 -14.48 -8.59 33.00
CA LYS A 121 -13.68 -9.79 33.27
C LYS A 121 -12.36 -9.47 33.94
N PHE A 122 -11.70 -8.37 33.57
CA PHE A 122 -10.47 -7.96 34.26
C PHE A 122 -10.75 -7.54 35.71
N LEU A 123 -11.78 -6.73 35.93
CA LEU A 123 -12.13 -6.27 37.28
C LEU A 123 -12.59 -7.42 38.20
N ALA A 124 -13.24 -8.44 37.65
CA ALA A 124 -13.59 -9.66 38.36
C ALA A 124 -12.39 -10.56 38.69
N GLY A 125 -11.20 -10.30 38.11
CA GLY A 125 -10.05 -11.21 38.21
C GLY A 125 -10.20 -12.47 37.35
N ASP A 126 -11.19 -12.49 36.44
CA ASP A 126 -11.45 -13.60 35.53
C ASP A 126 -10.41 -13.66 34.40
N ILE A 127 -9.70 -12.55 34.08
CA ILE A 127 -8.63 -12.49 33.08
C ILE A 127 -7.30 -11.98 33.62
N THR A 128 -6.21 -12.57 33.12
CA THR A 128 -4.84 -12.22 33.51
C THR A 128 -4.41 -10.87 32.92
N ILE A 129 -3.32 -10.33 33.44
CA ILE A 129 -2.73 -9.07 32.96
C ILE A 129 -2.36 -9.16 31.47
N PHE A 130 -1.78 -10.29 31.05
CA PHE A 130 -1.33 -10.48 29.66
C PHE A 130 -2.51 -10.59 28.69
N GLU A 131 -3.52 -11.39 29.06
CA GLU A 131 -4.76 -11.52 28.28
C GLU A 131 -5.50 -10.18 28.17
N ALA A 132 -5.59 -9.43 29.27
CA ALA A 132 -6.18 -8.10 29.25
C ALA A 132 -5.37 -7.14 28.36
N ALA A 133 -4.05 -7.20 28.39
CA ALA A 133 -3.19 -6.36 27.54
C ALA A 133 -3.44 -6.63 26.05
N GLN A 134 -3.44 -7.89 25.63
CA GLN A 134 -3.71 -8.28 24.24
C GLN A 134 -5.12 -7.87 23.80
N ALA A 135 -6.13 -8.19 24.61
CA ALA A 135 -7.53 -7.87 24.30
C ALA A 135 -7.77 -6.36 24.21
N LEU A 136 -7.15 -5.55 25.09
CA LEU A 136 -7.28 -4.09 25.07
C LEU A 136 -6.59 -3.46 23.86
N VAL A 137 -5.38 -3.92 23.50
CA VAL A 137 -4.70 -3.43 22.28
C VAL A 137 -5.54 -3.72 21.05
N ALA A 138 -6.06 -4.94 20.92
CA ALA A 138 -6.95 -5.31 19.82
C ALA A 138 -8.23 -4.46 19.81
N ALA A 139 -8.87 -4.27 20.98
CA ALA A 139 -10.12 -3.52 21.10
C ALA A 139 -9.97 -2.05 20.68
N VAL A 140 -8.87 -1.39 21.04
CA VAL A 140 -8.59 0.00 20.63
C VAL A 140 -8.59 0.16 19.10
N HIS A 141 -8.07 -0.83 18.37
CA HIS A 141 -8.01 -0.80 16.92
C HIS A 141 -9.35 -1.17 16.28
N MET A 142 -9.98 -2.26 16.74
CA MET A 142 -11.11 -2.90 16.06
C MET A 142 -12.49 -2.35 16.45
N VAL A 143 -12.65 -1.80 17.66
CA VAL A 143 -13.95 -1.30 18.15
C VAL A 143 -14.24 0.10 17.59
N ALA A 144 -15.49 0.34 17.16
CA ALA A 144 -15.94 1.65 16.74
C ALA A 144 -15.91 2.65 17.91
N ALA A 145 -15.52 3.89 17.64
CA ALA A 145 -15.42 4.91 18.68
C ALA A 145 -16.71 5.73 18.72
N ASP A 146 -17.64 5.31 19.57
CA ASP A 146 -18.81 6.11 19.99
C ASP A 146 -18.59 6.69 21.40
N LEU A 147 -19.49 7.58 21.84
CA LEU A 147 -19.35 8.26 23.13
C LEU A 147 -19.35 7.27 24.31
N GLU A 148 -20.15 6.21 24.22
CA GLU A 148 -20.20 5.16 25.22
C GLU A 148 -18.86 4.43 25.33
N THR A 149 -18.28 4.02 24.21
CA THR A 149 -16.99 3.31 24.14
C THR A 149 -15.87 4.18 24.68
N VAL A 150 -15.82 5.46 24.32
CA VAL A 150 -14.84 6.42 24.85
C VAL A 150 -14.95 6.51 26.38
N LYS A 151 -16.17 6.60 26.92
CA LYS A 151 -16.42 6.65 28.37
C LYS A 151 -16.08 5.34 29.09
N LEU A 152 -16.31 4.19 28.45
CA LEU A 152 -15.90 2.89 28.98
C LEU A 152 -14.37 2.80 29.10
N VAL A 153 -13.64 3.18 28.04
CA VAL A 153 -12.18 3.18 28.03
C VAL A 153 -11.61 4.21 29.01
N GLU A 154 -12.23 5.39 29.14
CA GLU A 154 -11.91 6.37 30.19
C GLU A 154 -11.99 5.73 31.58
N SER A 155 -13.13 5.14 31.92
CA SER A 155 -13.32 4.52 33.24
C SER A 155 -12.37 3.35 33.51
N LEU A 156 -11.93 2.65 32.45
CA LEU A 156 -10.94 1.58 32.54
C LEU A 156 -9.55 2.17 32.79
N ALA A 157 -9.15 3.18 32.01
CA ALA A 157 -7.85 3.82 32.11
C ALA A 157 -7.62 4.37 33.52
N PHE A 158 -8.61 5.02 34.13
CA PHE A 158 -8.49 5.58 35.49
C PHE A 158 -8.84 4.60 36.62
N ASN A 159 -9.10 3.32 36.32
CA ASN A 159 -9.42 2.34 37.36
C ASN A 159 -8.17 1.96 38.18
N HIS A 160 -8.29 1.94 39.51
CA HIS A 160 -7.19 1.58 40.42
C HIS A 160 -6.52 0.25 40.07
N LYS A 161 -7.29 -0.81 39.72
CA LYS A 161 -6.71 -2.13 39.35
C LYS A 161 -5.89 -2.09 38.06
N ILE A 162 -6.21 -1.19 37.13
CA ILE A 162 -5.43 -1.00 35.90
C ILE A 162 -4.18 -0.18 36.22
N GLN A 163 -4.33 0.87 37.02
CA GLN A 163 -3.27 1.79 37.41
C GLN A 163 -2.14 1.13 38.21
N THR A 164 -2.43 0.06 38.97
CA THR A 164 -1.40 -0.71 39.69
C THR A 164 -0.47 -1.51 38.78
N HIS A 165 -0.84 -1.74 37.52
CA HIS A 165 -0.08 -2.55 36.57
C HIS A 165 0.53 -1.65 35.47
N PRO A 166 1.87 -1.44 35.44
CA PRO A 166 2.50 -0.47 34.54
C PRO A 166 2.15 -0.65 33.06
N VAL A 167 2.16 -1.90 32.58
CA VAL A 167 1.86 -2.24 31.17
C VAL A 167 0.40 -1.93 30.81
N LEU A 168 -0.55 -2.35 31.67
CA LEU A 168 -1.97 -2.09 31.42
C LEU A 168 -2.31 -0.61 31.54
N ARG A 169 -1.68 0.09 32.49
CA ARG A 169 -1.81 1.54 32.65
C ARG A 169 -1.41 2.27 31.37
N GLU A 170 -0.26 1.93 30.79
CA GLU A 170 0.19 2.54 29.54
C GLU A 170 -0.74 2.20 28.36
N ILE A 171 -1.10 0.93 28.19
CA ILE A 171 -2.02 0.48 27.12
C ILE A 171 -3.37 1.20 27.22
N ALA A 172 -3.98 1.23 28.41
CA ALA A 172 -5.29 1.82 28.61
C ALA A 172 -5.27 3.33 28.41
N MET A 173 -4.21 4.03 28.87
CA MET A 173 -4.10 5.48 28.73
C MET A 173 -3.82 5.90 27.29
N LEU A 174 -2.91 5.22 26.58
CA LEU A 174 -2.66 5.48 25.16
C LEU A 174 -3.89 5.10 24.32
N GLY A 175 -4.56 4.01 24.68
CA GLY A 175 -5.80 3.56 24.06
C GLY A 175 -6.96 4.55 24.24
N TYR A 176 -7.08 5.17 25.42
CA TYR A 176 -8.04 6.24 25.67
C TYR A 176 -7.82 7.42 24.73
N GLY A 177 -6.57 7.88 24.60
CA GLY A 177 -6.21 8.93 23.64
C GLY A 177 -6.61 8.55 22.20
N THR A 178 -6.29 7.33 21.77
CA THR A 178 -6.67 6.84 20.43
C THR A 178 -8.18 6.79 20.21
N MET A 179 -8.97 6.35 21.20
CA MET A 179 -10.43 6.34 21.11
C MET A 179 -11.02 7.75 21.00
N VAL A 180 -10.49 8.71 21.77
CA VAL A 180 -10.87 10.13 21.64
C VAL A 180 -10.58 10.62 20.22
N SER A 181 -9.40 10.32 19.65
CA SER A 181 -9.09 10.70 18.28
C SER A 181 -10.03 10.06 17.26
N LYS A 182 -10.32 8.76 17.36
CA LYS A 182 -11.23 8.06 16.45
C LYS A 182 -12.63 8.68 16.48
N TYR A 183 -13.16 8.95 17.68
CA TYR A 183 -14.44 9.64 17.86
C TYR A 183 -14.41 11.04 17.25
N CYS A 184 -13.39 11.83 17.57
CA CYS A 184 -13.27 13.21 17.11
C CYS A 184 -13.04 13.37 15.59
N VAL A 185 -12.56 12.34 14.89
CA VAL A 185 -12.46 12.32 13.41
C VAL A 185 -13.84 12.15 12.79
N GLN A 186 -14.70 11.35 13.41
CA GLN A 186 -16.06 11.11 12.92
C GLN A 186 -17.02 12.26 13.26
N TYR A 187 -16.78 12.97 14.37
CA TYR A 187 -17.65 14.06 14.85
C TYR A 187 -16.91 15.41 14.86
N PRO A 188 -17.26 16.36 13.97
CA PRO A 188 -16.59 17.66 13.87
C PRO A 188 -16.62 18.48 15.17
N ASN A 189 -17.74 18.47 15.89
CA ASN A 189 -17.93 19.16 17.17
C ASN A 189 -17.52 18.27 18.35
N CYS A 190 -16.25 17.88 18.39
CA CYS A 190 -15.75 17.03 19.47
C CYS A 190 -15.68 17.78 20.81
N PRO A 191 -16.27 17.27 21.91
CA PRO A 191 -16.27 17.96 23.20
C PRO A 191 -14.88 18.00 23.86
N ALA A 192 -14.47 19.16 24.35
CA ALA A 192 -13.22 19.30 25.11
C ALA A 192 -13.23 18.50 26.43
N GLU A 193 -14.40 18.18 26.98
CA GLU A 193 -14.57 17.34 28.17
C GLU A 193 -13.96 15.94 28.01
N LEU A 194 -13.77 15.44 26.77
CA LEU A 194 -13.16 14.13 26.52
C LEU A 194 -11.64 14.09 26.77
N VAL A 195 -10.95 15.24 26.80
CA VAL A 195 -9.51 15.30 27.08
C VAL A 195 -9.19 15.89 28.45
N LYS A 196 -10.19 16.46 29.12
CA LYS A 196 -10.05 17.08 30.44
C LYS A 196 -9.47 16.14 31.50
N PRO A 197 -9.87 14.85 31.62
CA PRO A 197 -9.24 13.93 32.56
C PRO A 197 -7.73 13.74 32.31
N ILE A 198 -7.31 13.76 31.05
CA ILE A 198 -5.90 13.66 30.66
C ILE A 198 -5.14 14.95 31.03
N HIS A 199 -5.78 16.12 30.87
CA HIS A 199 -5.19 17.40 31.29
C HIS A 199 -4.99 17.48 32.79
N GLU A 200 -5.98 17.06 33.58
CA GLU A 200 -5.89 17.03 35.04
C GLU A 200 -4.75 16.12 35.52
N LEU A 201 -4.59 14.95 34.88
CA LEU A 201 -3.47 14.05 35.18
C LEU A 201 -2.11 14.66 34.82
N ALA A 202 -2.03 15.42 33.71
CA ALA A 202 -0.80 16.13 33.34
C ALA A 202 -0.39 17.15 34.42
N VAL A 203 -1.37 17.91 34.94
CA VAL A 203 -1.14 18.90 36.00
C VAL A 203 -0.65 18.22 37.28
N GLN A 204 -1.27 17.10 37.67
CA GLN A 204 -0.86 16.32 38.84
C GLN A 204 0.54 15.71 38.68
N ALA A 205 0.88 15.20 37.50
CA ALA A 205 2.20 14.62 37.23
C ALA A 205 3.32 15.67 37.32
N VAL A 206 3.05 16.90 36.83
CA VAL A 206 3.97 18.04 36.97
C VAL A 206 4.13 18.43 38.44
N ALA A 207 3.03 18.60 39.18
CA ALA A 207 3.06 18.99 40.59
C ALA A 207 3.82 18.00 41.47
N ASN A 208 3.71 16.70 41.16
CA ASN A 208 4.37 15.63 41.92
C ASN A 208 5.74 15.22 41.34
N SER A 209 6.27 15.93 40.34
CA SER A 209 7.54 15.60 39.66
C SER A 209 7.62 14.16 39.12
N LYS A 210 6.49 13.57 38.71
CA LYS A 210 6.41 12.20 38.17
C LYS A 210 6.65 12.20 36.66
N LEU A 211 7.92 12.22 36.27
CA LEU A 211 8.35 12.43 34.88
C LEU A 211 7.91 11.31 33.91
N GLU A 212 7.92 10.04 34.36
CA GLU A 212 7.47 8.91 33.52
C GLU A 212 5.96 8.96 33.26
N GLU A 213 5.19 9.31 34.28
CA GLU A 213 3.74 9.49 34.18
C GLU A 213 3.41 10.68 33.25
N LEU A 214 4.16 11.78 33.36
CA LEU A 214 4.04 12.93 32.48
C LEU A 214 4.34 12.59 31.01
N SER A 215 5.38 11.79 30.73
CA SER A 215 5.69 11.31 29.36
C SER A 215 4.55 10.47 28.77
N MET A 216 3.98 9.54 29.56
CA MET A 216 2.83 8.74 29.14
C MET A 216 1.60 9.62 28.85
N VAL A 217 1.32 10.60 29.71
CA VAL A 217 0.19 11.54 29.55
C VAL A 217 0.35 12.40 28.29
N LEU A 218 1.56 12.89 28.02
CA LEU A 218 1.85 13.66 26.80
C LEU A 218 1.63 12.82 25.53
N LYS A 219 2.06 11.56 25.53
CA LYS A 219 1.78 10.63 24.42
C LYS A 219 0.28 10.36 24.26
N ALA A 220 -0.46 10.22 25.36
CA ALA A 220 -1.92 10.05 25.32
C ALA A 220 -2.63 11.30 24.74
N LEU A 221 -2.20 12.51 25.13
CA LEU A 221 -2.68 13.77 24.53
C LEU A 221 -2.33 13.87 23.04
N GLY A 222 -1.13 13.43 22.67
CA GLY A 222 -0.68 13.35 21.29
C GLY A 222 -1.52 12.38 20.45
N ASN A 223 -1.86 11.21 21.00
CA ASN A 223 -2.79 10.27 20.36
C ASN A 223 -4.20 10.87 20.23
N ALA A 224 -4.71 11.55 21.26
CA ALA A 224 -6.01 12.21 21.23
C ALA A 224 -6.11 13.31 20.17
N GLY A 225 -5.04 14.07 19.96
CA GLY A 225 -4.98 15.07 18.89
C GLY A 225 -6.02 16.19 19.02
N HIS A 226 -6.54 16.45 20.23
CA HIS A 226 -7.60 17.42 20.46
C HIS A 226 -7.07 18.86 20.58
N PRO A 227 -7.67 19.86 19.91
CA PRO A 227 -7.20 21.26 19.95
C PRO A 227 -7.14 21.89 21.34
N ALA A 228 -8.07 21.52 22.23
CA ALA A 228 -8.06 21.98 23.62
C ALA A 228 -6.76 21.65 24.39
N SER A 229 -5.99 20.66 23.91
CA SER A 229 -4.71 20.25 24.50
C SER A 229 -3.54 21.17 24.13
N ILE A 230 -3.67 22.07 23.16
CA ILE A 230 -2.57 22.97 22.75
C ILE A 230 -2.07 23.79 23.94
N LYS A 231 -2.96 24.48 24.66
CA LYS A 231 -2.57 25.35 25.79
C LYS A 231 -1.92 24.56 26.94
N PRO A 232 -2.47 23.42 27.41
CA PRO A 232 -1.78 22.56 28.39
C PRO A 232 -0.40 22.08 27.93
N ILE A 233 -0.26 21.67 26.67
CA ILE A 233 1.03 21.17 26.13
C ILE A 233 2.06 22.30 26.04
N THR A 234 1.68 23.47 25.53
CA THR A 234 2.64 24.59 25.36
C THR A 234 3.17 25.11 26.68
N LYS A 235 2.41 25.05 27.78
CA LYS A 235 2.91 25.41 29.13
C LYS A 235 4.10 24.54 29.59
N LEU A 236 4.28 23.37 28.99
CA LEU A 236 5.39 22.44 29.28
C LEU A 236 6.60 22.64 28.35
N LEU A 237 6.50 23.56 27.39
CA LEU A 237 7.55 23.83 26.42
C LEU A 237 8.36 25.07 26.82
N PRO A 238 9.69 25.05 26.63
CA PRO A 238 10.52 26.25 26.73
C PRO A 238 10.01 27.30 25.73
N VAL A 239 10.21 28.59 26.03
CA VAL A 239 9.61 29.78 25.37
C VAL A 239 8.21 30.15 25.87
N PHE A 240 7.36 29.18 26.22
CA PHE A 240 5.94 29.44 26.54
C PHE A 240 5.58 29.31 28.03
N GLY A 241 6.35 28.54 28.81
CA GLY A 241 6.06 28.29 30.22
C GLY A 241 7.30 28.29 31.09
N THR A 242 7.18 28.87 32.29
CA THR A 242 8.26 28.89 33.31
C THR A 242 8.50 27.49 33.91
N ALA A 243 7.46 26.65 33.98
CA ALA A 243 7.56 25.26 34.43
C ALA A 243 8.46 24.40 33.53
N ALA A 244 8.62 24.77 32.25
CA ALA A 244 9.43 24.02 31.30
C ALA A 244 10.92 24.02 31.65
N ALA A 245 11.42 25.06 32.34
CA ALA A 245 12.84 25.17 32.72
C ALA A 245 13.28 24.07 33.70
N ALA A 246 12.35 23.52 34.48
CA ALA A 246 12.60 22.43 35.42
C ALA A 246 12.40 21.03 34.81
N LEU A 247 11.93 20.92 33.56
CA LEU A 247 11.63 19.65 32.91
C LEU A 247 12.82 19.12 32.10
N PRO A 248 13.09 17.80 32.11
CA PRO A 248 14.11 17.20 31.27
C PRO A 248 13.80 17.34 29.77
N LEU A 249 14.86 17.38 28.96
CA LEU A 249 14.79 17.44 27.49
C LEU A 249 13.85 16.41 26.88
N ARG A 250 13.82 15.17 27.42
CA ARG A 250 12.95 14.09 26.96
C ARG A 250 11.46 14.43 27.08
N VAL A 251 11.05 15.03 28.20
CA VAL A 251 9.65 15.44 28.42
C VAL A 251 9.27 16.60 27.51
N GLN A 252 10.20 17.54 27.31
CA GLN A 252 10.00 18.64 26.36
C GLN A 252 9.87 18.12 24.92
N ALA A 253 10.66 17.11 24.53
CA ALA A 253 10.55 16.46 23.23
C ALA A 253 9.20 15.75 23.03
N ASP A 254 8.73 15.01 24.04
CA ASP A 254 7.40 14.39 24.04
C ASP A 254 6.28 15.43 23.89
N ALA A 255 6.41 16.58 24.56
CA ALA A 255 5.45 17.69 24.45
C ALA A 255 5.44 18.30 23.04
N VAL A 256 6.60 18.48 22.39
CA VAL A 256 6.65 18.93 20.99
C VAL A 256 5.96 17.91 20.08
N LEU A 257 6.26 16.62 20.24
CA LEU A 257 5.69 15.56 19.41
C LEU A 257 4.17 15.37 19.63
N ALA A 258 3.65 15.67 20.82
CA ALA A 258 2.22 15.63 21.09
C ALA A 258 1.41 16.61 20.21
N LEU A 259 2.03 17.66 19.68
CA LEU A 259 1.39 18.60 18.76
C LEU A 259 1.19 18.03 17.34
N ARG A 260 1.81 16.89 16.99
CA ARG A 260 1.84 16.37 15.61
C ARG A 260 0.47 16.01 15.04
N ASN A 261 -0.37 15.33 15.83
CA ASN A 261 -1.72 14.98 15.36
C ASN A 261 -2.66 16.19 15.41
N ILE A 262 -2.46 17.11 16.38
CA ILE A 262 -3.19 18.37 16.44
C ILE A 262 -2.89 19.23 15.20
N ALA A 263 -1.63 19.25 14.74
CA ALA A 263 -1.17 19.98 13.54
C ALA A 263 -1.95 19.60 12.27
N LYS A 264 -2.41 18.34 12.17
CA LYS A 264 -3.19 17.86 11.02
C LYS A 264 -4.61 18.41 11.01
N ARG A 265 -5.16 18.73 12.18
CA ARG A 265 -6.54 19.23 12.36
C ARG A 265 -6.59 20.75 12.45
N GLU A 266 -5.69 21.35 13.23
CA GLU A 266 -5.59 22.80 13.48
C GLU A 266 -4.21 23.34 13.08
N PRO A 267 -3.87 23.32 11.78
CA PRO A 267 -2.53 23.64 11.29
C PRO A 267 -2.09 25.06 11.65
N ARG A 268 -3.02 26.03 11.64
CA ARG A 268 -2.69 27.45 11.92
C ARG A 268 -2.23 27.66 13.36
N MET A 269 -2.97 27.12 14.32
CA MET A 269 -2.66 27.28 15.75
C MET A 269 -1.32 26.61 16.11
N VAL A 270 -1.06 25.43 15.58
CA VAL A 270 0.20 24.71 15.85
C VAL A 270 1.39 25.35 15.12
N GLN A 271 1.17 25.92 13.93
CA GLN A 271 2.20 26.60 13.16
C GLN A 271 2.79 27.79 13.93
N GLU A 272 1.97 28.58 14.63
CA GLU A 272 2.44 29.70 15.45
C GLU A 272 3.39 29.24 16.56
N VAL A 273 3.04 28.15 17.24
CA VAL A 273 3.85 27.54 18.30
C VAL A 273 5.16 26.99 17.73
N ALA A 274 5.09 26.18 16.67
CA ALA A 274 6.23 25.49 16.09
C ALA A 274 7.27 26.45 15.50
N VAL A 275 6.83 27.58 14.91
CA VAL A 275 7.73 28.61 14.41
C VAL A 275 8.54 29.25 15.54
N GLN A 276 7.90 29.61 16.66
CA GLN A 276 8.60 30.25 17.77
C GLN A 276 9.68 29.34 18.36
N LEU A 277 9.36 28.06 18.57
CA LEU A 277 10.34 27.06 19.05
C LEU A 277 11.49 26.86 18.07
N PHE A 278 11.19 26.77 16.77
CA PHE A 278 12.22 26.55 15.75
C PHE A 278 13.16 27.76 15.60
N MET A 279 12.62 28.98 15.71
CA MET A 279 13.34 30.23 15.52
C MET A 279 14.17 30.64 16.73
N ASP A 280 13.86 30.13 17.93
CA ASP A 280 14.66 30.38 19.12
C ASP A 280 16.03 29.69 19.03
N LYS A 281 17.10 30.48 19.02
CA LYS A 281 18.49 30.00 18.93
C LYS A 281 19.05 29.51 20.26
N ALA A 282 18.46 29.93 21.38
CA ALA A 282 18.86 29.49 22.72
C ALA A 282 18.31 28.09 23.03
N LEU A 283 17.34 27.61 22.24
CA LEU A 283 16.73 26.31 22.42
C LEU A 283 17.63 25.15 21.95
N HIS A 284 17.55 24.01 22.66
CA HIS A 284 18.31 22.81 22.33
C HIS A 284 18.06 22.36 20.86
N PRO A 285 19.10 21.98 20.09
CA PRO A 285 18.96 21.64 18.67
C PRO A 285 17.94 20.55 18.37
N GLU A 286 17.83 19.55 19.25
CA GLU A 286 16.86 18.46 19.12
C GLU A 286 15.41 18.98 19.13
N LEU A 287 15.06 19.87 20.07
CA LEU A 287 13.72 20.45 20.16
C LEU A 287 13.39 21.33 18.95
N ARG A 288 14.39 22.06 18.44
CA ARG A 288 14.25 22.85 17.21
C ARG A 288 14.00 21.96 16.00
N MET A 289 14.66 20.80 15.93
CA MET A 289 14.46 19.82 14.86
C MET A 289 13.09 19.16 14.95
N LEU A 290 12.64 18.79 16.16
CA LEU A 290 11.28 18.27 16.39
C LEU A 290 10.20 19.32 16.06
N ALA A 291 10.41 20.58 16.45
CA ALA A 291 9.52 21.68 16.09
C ALA A 291 9.46 21.89 14.57
N CYS A 292 10.58 21.70 13.86
CA CYS A 292 10.60 21.72 12.40
C CYS A 292 9.77 20.58 11.79
N ILE A 293 9.87 19.35 12.33
CA ILE A 293 9.05 18.21 11.90
C ILE A 293 7.56 18.53 12.07
N VAL A 294 7.16 19.00 13.26
CA VAL A 294 5.78 19.39 13.55
C VAL A 294 5.32 20.53 12.63
N LEU A 295 6.19 21.50 12.34
CA LEU A 295 5.90 22.59 11.42
C LEU A 295 5.61 22.09 10.00
N PHE A 296 6.28 21.06 9.52
CA PHE A 296 6.00 20.52 8.18
C PHE A 296 4.67 19.74 8.12
N GLU A 297 4.24 19.15 9.24
CA GLU A 297 2.94 18.48 9.35
C GLU A 297 1.77 19.48 9.23
N THR A 298 1.98 20.77 9.54
CA THR A 298 0.95 21.82 9.35
C THR A 298 0.78 22.26 7.89
N LYS A 299 1.60 21.76 6.95
CA LYS A 299 1.63 22.17 5.54
C LYS A 299 1.78 23.70 5.37
N PRO A 300 2.89 24.29 5.81
CA PRO A 300 3.04 25.73 5.92
C PRO A 300 3.07 26.42 4.53
N PRO A 301 2.55 27.65 4.42
CA PRO A 301 2.55 28.40 3.17
C PRO A 301 3.96 28.67 2.66
N MET A 302 4.09 28.89 1.34
CA MET A 302 5.37 29.04 0.63
C MET A 302 6.31 30.12 1.20
N GLY A 303 5.78 31.15 1.87
CA GLY A 303 6.58 32.19 2.54
C GLY A 303 7.20 31.72 3.86
N LEU A 304 6.47 30.94 4.65
CA LEU A 304 6.94 30.43 5.94
C LEU A 304 7.86 29.22 5.79
N SER A 305 7.63 28.39 4.75
CA SER A 305 8.60 27.37 4.32
C SER A 305 9.91 27.98 3.81
N ARG A 306 9.85 29.19 3.22
CA ARG A 306 11.05 29.97 2.87
C ARG A 306 11.77 30.48 4.12
N LEU A 307 11.07 31.09 5.08
CA LEU A 307 11.64 31.60 6.33
C LEU A 307 12.26 30.50 7.19
N SER A 308 11.57 29.37 7.38
CA SER A 308 12.14 28.20 8.08
C SER A 308 13.38 27.66 7.35
N SER A 309 13.34 27.57 6.01
CA SER A 309 14.50 27.19 5.21
C SER A 309 15.65 28.20 5.27
N LEU A 310 15.34 29.51 5.40
CA LEU A 310 16.31 30.59 5.51
C LEU A 310 16.98 30.62 6.90
N SER A 311 16.26 30.28 7.97
CA SER A 311 16.83 30.15 9.31
C SER A 311 17.67 28.88 9.47
N LEU A 312 17.32 27.80 8.77
CA LEU A 312 18.18 26.63 8.56
C LEU A 312 19.43 27.01 7.71
N CYS A 313 19.28 27.82 6.66
CA CYS A 313 20.39 28.42 5.90
C CYS A 313 21.24 29.43 6.71
N ALA A 314 20.69 30.01 7.78
CA ALA A 314 21.42 30.96 8.62
C ALA A 314 22.34 30.25 9.64
N ILE A 315 22.10 28.97 9.91
CA ILE A 315 22.97 28.11 10.73
C ILE A 315 24.08 27.46 9.88
N GLY A 316 23.89 27.35 8.56
CA GLY A 316 24.93 26.93 7.62
C GLY A 316 24.69 27.55 6.25
N ARG A 317 25.70 28.26 5.74
CA ARG A 317 25.74 29.07 4.51
C ARG A 317 25.49 28.28 3.21
N GLU A 318 24.41 27.50 3.10
CA GLU A 318 24.20 26.48 2.06
C GLU A 318 22.78 26.52 1.47
N ARG A 319 22.61 26.18 0.18
CA ARG A 319 21.30 26.32 -0.53
C ARG A 319 20.37 25.12 -0.28
N ARG A 320 19.06 25.34 -0.44
CA ARG A 320 17.96 24.38 -0.19
C ARG A 320 18.13 22.97 -0.78
N ASP A 321 18.64 22.84 -2.01
CA ASP A 321 18.85 21.54 -2.67
C ASP A 321 20.14 20.86 -2.19
N GLU A 322 21.15 21.64 -1.81
CA GLU A 322 22.40 21.18 -1.19
C GLU A 322 22.19 20.72 0.25
N LEU A 323 21.30 21.39 1.01
CA LEU A 323 20.96 21.03 2.40
C LEU A 323 20.12 19.76 2.49
N ARG A 324 19.17 19.52 1.56
CA ARG A 324 18.44 18.23 1.47
C ARG A 324 19.36 17.10 1.05
N PHE A 325 20.23 17.36 0.07
CA PHE A 325 21.27 16.42 -0.33
C PHE A 325 22.19 16.11 0.84
N LYS A 326 22.69 17.12 1.58
CA LYS A 326 23.54 16.89 2.78
C LYS A 326 22.81 16.25 3.96
N MET A 327 21.55 16.58 4.26
CA MET A 327 20.77 15.93 5.33
C MET A 327 20.50 14.45 5.07
N CYS A 328 20.26 14.05 3.82
CA CYS A 328 20.11 12.64 3.46
C CYS A 328 21.45 11.88 3.55
N PHE A 329 22.57 12.61 3.49
CA PHE A 329 23.93 12.07 3.47
C PHE A 329 24.66 12.23 4.81
N SER A 330 24.20 13.04 5.77
CA SER A 330 24.87 13.18 7.07
C SER A 330 24.77 11.92 7.93
N SER A 331 23.92 10.96 7.52
CA SER A 331 23.82 9.62 8.07
C SER A 331 24.57 8.54 7.26
N GLN A 332 25.23 8.88 6.13
CA GLN A 332 25.85 7.93 5.20
C GLN A 332 27.25 8.39 4.72
N ASP A 333 28.07 7.47 4.22
CA ASP A 333 29.46 7.80 3.84
C ASP A 333 29.55 8.79 2.67
N LYS A 334 30.45 9.77 2.81
CA LYS A 334 30.72 10.79 1.77
C LYS A 334 31.27 10.17 0.48
N PHE A 335 32.10 9.13 0.59
CA PHE A 335 32.69 8.39 -0.54
C PHE A 335 32.36 6.90 -0.43
N LEU A 336 31.75 6.33 -1.48
CA LEU A 336 31.29 4.93 -1.46
C LEU A 336 32.45 3.93 -1.52
N GLY A 337 33.60 4.31 -2.09
CA GLY A 337 34.77 3.43 -2.20
C GLY A 337 35.42 3.05 -0.87
N ASN A 338 35.08 3.72 0.23
CA ASN A 338 35.54 3.35 1.58
C ASN A 338 34.91 2.04 2.10
N LYS A 339 33.72 1.68 1.60
CA LYS A 339 32.95 0.50 2.05
C LYS A 339 32.57 -0.46 0.94
N LEU A 340 32.54 0.01 -0.31
CA LEU A 340 32.10 -0.77 -1.46
C LEU A 340 33.22 -0.89 -2.48
N ALA A 341 33.48 -2.11 -2.93
CA ALA A 341 34.33 -2.34 -4.09
C ALA A 341 33.71 -1.71 -5.35
N PRO A 342 34.52 -1.16 -6.28
CA PRO A 342 34.03 -0.59 -7.51
C PRO A 342 33.33 -1.66 -8.34
N LYS A 343 32.16 -1.31 -8.89
CA LYS A 343 31.37 -2.25 -9.69
C LYS A 343 31.92 -2.38 -11.11
N VAL A 344 32.47 -1.28 -11.64
CA VAL A 344 33.09 -1.18 -12.97
C VAL A 344 34.27 -0.21 -12.88
N ILE A 345 35.38 -0.57 -13.52
CA ILE A 345 36.56 0.29 -13.75
C ILE A 345 36.85 0.25 -15.26
N ILE A 346 36.98 1.41 -15.89
CA ILE A 346 37.33 1.56 -17.31
C ILE A 346 38.58 2.45 -17.40
N LEU A 347 39.58 2.00 -18.14
CA LEU A 347 40.85 2.72 -18.34
C LEU A 347 40.95 3.17 -19.80
N PHE A 348 40.95 4.47 -20.03
CA PHE A 348 41.26 5.07 -21.32
C PHE A 348 42.74 5.44 -21.32
N ARG A 349 43.57 4.75 -22.11
CA ARG A 349 45.01 5.03 -22.24
C ARG A 349 45.33 5.48 -23.65
N LEU A 350 46.00 6.61 -23.77
CA LEU A 350 46.64 7.11 -24.97
C LEU A 350 48.15 7.03 -24.74
N VAL A 351 48.86 6.23 -25.53
CA VAL A 351 50.32 6.10 -25.45
C VAL A 351 50.94 6.90 -26.59
N ARG A 352 51.66 7.97 -26.26
CA ARG A 352 52.36 8.81 -27.25
C ARG A 352 53.81 8.34 -27.42
N ALA A 353 54.45 8.71 -28.54
CA ALA A 353 55.87 8.44 -28.76
C ALA A 353 56.71 9.07 -27.61
N GLY A 354 57.43 8.23 -26.86
CA GLY A 354 58.15 8.61 -25.63
C GLY A 354 57.69 7.92 -24.34
N HIS A 355 56.81 6.90 -24.41
CA HIS A 355 56.29 6.15 -23.24
C HIS A 355 55.47 6.97 -22.23
N LYS A 356 55.11 8.22 -22.55
CA LYS A 356 54.20 9.02 -21.71
C LYS A 356 52.77 8.50 -21.88
N ILE A 357 52.18 8.02 -20.78
CA ILE A 357 50.79 7.52 -20.74
C ILE A 357 49.90 8.71 -20.34
N GLU A 358 49.07 9.18 -21.26
CA GLU A 358 48.02 10.15 -20.99
C GLU A 358 46.67 9.44 -21.05
N GLY A 359 45.73 9.76 -20.16
CA GLY A 359 44.45 9.06 -20.17
C GLY A 359 43.62 9.26 -18.92
N TYR A 360 42.49 8.56 -18.85
CA TYR A 360 41.52 8.70 -17.76
C TYR A 360 41.07 7.34 -17.24
N GLN A 361 40.96 7.21 -15.92
CA GLN A 361 40.28 6.13 -15.25
C GLN A 361 38.85 6.54 -14.90
N VAL A 362 37.86 5.77 -15.31
CA VAL A 362 36.46 5.91 -14.89
C VAL A 362 36.11 4.78 -13.95
N THR A 363 35.67 5.11 -12.73
CA THR A 363 35.30 4.15 -11.68
C THR A 363 33.86 4.38 -11.25
N ALA A 364 33.04 3.33 -11.23
CA ALA A 364 31.64 3.40 -10.82
C ALA A 364 31.37 2.57 -9.56
N TYR A 365 30.73 3.18 -8.57
CA TYR A 365 30.29 2.58 -7.32
C TYR A 365 28.76 2.60 -7.25
N LEU A 366 28.16 1.48 -6.86
CA LEU A 366 26.70 1.32 -6.79
C LEU A 366 26.29 0.80 -5.41
N ASN A 367 25.49 1.59 -4.69
CA ASN A 367 24.82 1.13 -3.47
C ASN A 367 23.36 0.78 -3.80
N LYS A 368 23.05 -0.52 -3.77
CA LYS A 368 21.70 -1.04 -4.08
C LYS A 368 20.67 -0.74 -2.99
N ALA A 369 21.08 -0.63 -1.72
CA ALA A 369 20.17 -0.38 -0.60
C ALA A 369 19.65 1.07 -0.60
N THR A 370 20.49 2.01 -1.04
CA THR A 370 20.19 3.44 -1.03
C THR A 370 19.93 4.03 -2.42
N PHE A 371 19.96 3.18 -3.47
CA PHE A 371 19.78 3.60 -4.87
C PHE A 371 20.70 4.75 -5.27
N ARG A 372 21.96 4.71 -4.81
CA ARG A 372 22.97 5.73 -5.06
C ARG A 372 24.02 5.22 -6.05
N LEU A 373 24.34 6.02 -7.05
CA LEU A 373 25.36 5.78 -8.06
C LEU A 373 26.42 6.87 -7.96
N GLN A 374 27.67 6.50 -7.74
CA GLN A 374 28.79 7.43 -7.72
C GLN A 374 29.79 7.04 -8.81
N ILE A 375 30.10 7.98 -9.71
CA ILE A 375 31.06 7.80 -10.80
C ILE A 375 32.18 8.81 -10.61
N ILE A 376 33.42 8.34 -10.66
CA ILE A 376 34.61 9.18 -10.59
C ILE A 376 35.45 8.92 -11.82
N MET A 377 35.73 9.97 -12.56
CA MET A 377 36.70 10.00 -13.64
C MET A 377 37.94 10.79 -13.17
N ALA A 378 39.11 10.20 -13.22
CA ALA A 378 40.38 10.82 -12.82
C ALA A 378 41.42 10.66 -13.92
N ALA A 379 42.33 11.62 -14.06
CA ALA A 379 43.49 11.47 -14.94
C ALA A 379 44.39 10.31 -14.48
N LEU A 380 45.07 9.66 -15.44
CA LEU A 380 46.04 8.59 -15.17
C LEU A 380 47.45 9.11 -14.85
N ASP A 381 47.72 10.36 -15.19
CA ASP A 381 48.97 11.04 -14.85
C ASP A 381 48.91 11.46 -13.37
N GLU A 382 49.88 11.03 -12.56
CA GLU A 382 49.90 11.30 -11.11
C GLU A 382 50.09 12.80 -10.81
N ASP A 383 50.65 13.56 -11.75
CA ASP A 383 50.82 15.01 -11.64
C ASP A 383 49.55 15.79 -12.07
N ASP A 384 48.54 15.13 -12.64
CA ASP A 384 47.27 15.73 -13.04
C ASP A 384 46.15 15.44 -12.03
N ASN A 385 45.81 16.46 -11.24
CA ASN A 385 44.78 16.38 -10.21
C ASN A 385 43.35 16.61 -10.72
N TRP A 386 43.15 16.69 -12.04
CA TRP A 386 41.84 16.89 -12.63
C TRP A 386 40.95 15.65 -12.43
N LYS A 387 39.75 15.88 -11.88
CA LYS A 387 38.74 14.84 -11.67
C LYS A 387 37.35 15.34 -12.07
N LEU A 388 36.49 14.39 -12.44
CA LEU A 388 35.06 14.58 -12.58
C LEU A 388 34.33 13.58 -11.68
N CYS A 389 33.48 14.08 -10.79
CA CYS A 389 32.72 13.32 -9.82
C CYS A 389 31.23 13.52 -10.09
N ALA A 390 30.54 12.45 -10.45
CA ALA A 390 29.09 12.43 -10.56
C ALA A 390 28.50 11.56 -9.44
N ASP A 391 27.51 12.09 -8.71
CA ASP A 391 26.87 11.42 -7.59
C ASP A 391 25.35 11.57 -7.71
N GLY A 392 24.67 10.48 -8.04
CA GLY A 392 23.23 10.42 -8.25
C GLY A 392 22.54 9.63 -7.14
N VAL A 393 21.42 10.14 -6.65
CA VAL A 393 20.59 9.47 -5.64
C VAL A 393 19.11 9.57 -6.00
N LEU A 394 18.40 8.46 -5.79
CA LEU A 394 16.94 8.42 -5.85
C LEU A 394 16.38 8.75 -4.46
N LEU A 395 15.82 9.95 -4.27
CA LEU A 395 15.29 10.41 -2.98
C LEU A 395 13.88 9.86 -2.71
N SER A 396 13.11 9.63 -3.78
CA SER A 396 11.83 8.94 -3.78
C SER A 396 11.53 8.43 -5.20
N LYS A 397 10.47 7.61 -5.38
CA LYS A 397 10.03 7.17 -6.72
C LYS A 397 9.73 8.32 -7.69
N HIS A 398 9.46 9.51 -7.16
CA HIS A 398 9.09 10.70 -7.92
C HIS A 398 10.17 11.77 -7.92
N LYS A 399 11.35 11.51 -7.36
CA LYS A 399 12.40 12.52 -7.24
C LYS A 399 13.80 11.92 -7.29
N VAL A 400 14.55 12.32 -8.31
CA VAL A 400 15.97 12.00 -8.48
C VAL A 400 16.79 13.29 -8.43
N THR A 401 17.92 13.23 -7.73
CA THR A 401 18.86 14.34 -7.65
C THR A 401 20.26 13.81 -7.95
N ALA A 402 20.97 14.53 -8.81
CA ALA A 402 22.36 14.25 -9.16
C ALA A 402 23.23 15.49 -8.97
N LYS A 403 24.43 15.30 -8.44
CA LYS A 403 25.49 16.31 -8.36
C LYS A 403 26.60 15.91 -9.34
N ILE A 404 26.99 16.83 -10.21
CA ILE A 404 28.17 16.66 -11.07
C ILE A 404 29.15 17.75 -10.67
N ALA A 405 30.38 17.38 -10.35
CA ALA A 405 31.45 18.29 -9.97
C ALA A 405 32.72 17.95 -10.73
N TRP A 406 33.51 18.95 -11.10
CA TRP A 406 34.73 18.74 -11.89
C TRP A 406 35.79 19.80 -11.62
N GLY A 407 37.04 19.49 -11.99
CA GLY A 407 38.23 20.31 -11.74
C GLY A 407 39.19 19.61 -10.76
N ALA A 408 40.14 20.36 -10.20
CA ALA A 408 41.09 19.84 -9.21
C ALA A 408 40.32 19.21 -8.04
N GLU A 409 40.45 17.89 -7.88
CA GLU A 409 39.74 17.11 -6.86
C GLU A 409 38.20 17.30 -6.84
N CYS A 410 37.58 17.59 -8.00
CA CYS A 410 36.14 17.87 -8.12
C CYS A 410 35.66 19.09 -7.30
N LYS A 411 36.52 20.08 -7.04
CA LYS A 411 36.18 21.25 -6.20
C LYS A 411 35.94 22.55 -6.97
N ASP A 412 36.43 22.66 -8.20
CA ASP A 412 36.42 23.95 -8.93
C ASP A 412 35.04 24.34 -9.43
N TYR A 413 34.27 23.36 -9.89
CA TYR A 413 32.94 23.55 -10.47
C TYR A 413 31.98 22.49 -9.97
N ASN A 414 30.71 22.88 -9.82
CA ASN A 414 29.64 21.95 -9.50
C ASN A 414 28.33 22.36 -10.18
N THR A 415 27.50 21.36 -10.43
CA THR A 415 26.12 21.53 -10.85
C THR A 415 25.25 20.48 -10.20
N PHE A 416 24.01 20.85 -9.89
CA PHE A 416 22.98 19.99 -9.38
C PHE A 416 21.86 19.87 -10.39
N ILE A 417 21.49 18.64 -10.70
CA ILE A 417 20.38 18.27 -11.56
C ILE A 417 19.32 17.63 -10.68
N THR A 418 18.09 18.13 -10.73
CA THR A 418 16.95 17.53 -10.04
C THR A 418 15.83 17.30 -11.03
N ALA A 419 15.33 16.07 -11.10
CA ALA A 419 14.11 15.74 -11.82
C ALA A 419 13.07 15.24 -10.82
N GLU A 420 11.87 15.82 -10.86
CA GLU A 420 10.76 15.46 -9.99
C GLU A 420 9.44 15.36 -10.76
N THR A 421 8.59 14.40 -10.39
CA THR A 421 7.24 14.21 -10.93
C THR A 421 6.21 14.51 -9.84
N GLY A 422 5.04 15.04 -10.19
CA GLY A 422 4.00 15.37 -9.22
C GLY A 422 2.74 15.94 -9.87
N LEU A 423 1.98 16.72 -9.11
CA LEU A 423 0.78 17.41 -9.58
C LEU A 423 0.95 18.94 -9.49
N VAL A 424 0.42 19.67 -10.48
CA VAL A 424 0.20 21.12 -10.43
C VAL A 424 -1.30 21.35 -10.52
N GLY A 425 -1.94 21.65 -9.39
CA GLY A 425 -3.40 21.53 -9.29
C GLY A 425 -3.82 20.05 -9.36
N PRO A 426 -4.85 19.68 -10.15
CA PRO A 426 -5.21 18.28 -10.41
C PRO A 426 -4.36 17.62 -11.51
N SER A 427 -3.55 18.38 -12.23
CA SER A 427 -2.89 17.93 -13.47
C SER A 427 -1.50 17.35 -13.22
N PRO A 428 -1.14 16.20 -13.83
CA PRO A 428 0.19 15.61 -13.73
C PRO A 428 1.27 16.52 -14.32
N ALA A 429 2.42 16.58 -13.65
CA ALA A 429 3.49 17.49 -13.99
C ALA A 429 4.88 16.87 -13.76
N VAL A 430 5.83 17.27 -14.59
CA VAL A 430 7.25 16.95 -14.45
C VAL A 430 8.04 18.25 -14.32
N ARG A 431 8.96 18.31 -13.38
CA ARG A 431 9.86 19.44 -13.20
C ARG A 431 11.31 19.00 -13.27
N LEU A 432 12.07 19.70 -14.10
CA LEU A 432 13.50 19.52 -14.28
C LEU A 432 14.19 20.82 -13.87
N ARG A 433 15.12 20.73 -12.91
CA ARG A 433 15.88 21.87 -12.39
C ARG A 433 17.37 21.61 -12.54
N LEU A 434 18.07 22.57 -13.12
CA LEU A 434 19.53 22.64 -13.19
C LEU A 434 19.99 23.84 -12.36
N SER A 435 20.98 23.66 -11.49
CA SER A 435 21.56 24.75 -10.70
C SER A 435 23.07 24.59 -10.54
N TRP A 436 23.79 25.67 -10.26
CA TRP A 436 25.24 25.65 -10.16
C TRP A 436 25.78 26.72 -9.20
N ASP A 437 27.01 26.52 -8.72
CA ASP A 437 27.73 27.52 -7.93
C ASP A 437 28.72 28.33 -8.76
N LYS A 438 29.50 27.64 -9.59
CA LYS A 438 30.51 28.23 -10.46
C LYS A 438 30.48 27.45 -11.77
N LEU A 439 30.49 28.14 -12.91
CA LEU A 439 30.65 27.55 -14.24
C LEU A 439 31.97 28.06 -14.85
N PRO A 440 32.60 27.29 -15.75
CA PRO A 440 33.72 27.78 -16.54
C PRO A 440 33.30 29.02 -17.34
N LYS A 441 34.25 29.90 -17.66
CA LYS A 441 33.98 31.14 -18.42
C LYS A 441 33.55 30.78 -19.85
N VAL A 442 32.24 30.69 -20.09
CA VAL A 442 31.65 30.52 -21.43
C VAL A 442 31.74 31.86 -22.19
N PRO A 443 31.95 31.89 -23.52
CA PRO A 443 32.00 33.13 -24.30
C PRO A 443 30.79 34.03 -24.02
N LYS A 444 31.03 35.34 -23.87
CA LYS A 444 30.05 36.36 -23.45
C LYS A 444 28.79 36.46 -24.33
N ALA A 445 28.75 35.77 -25.47
CA ALA A 445 27.62 35.78 -26.41
C ALA A 445 26.37 35.00 -25.94
N VAL A 446 26.46 34.11 -24.93
CA VAL A 446 25.31 33.24 -24.55
C VAL A 446 24.80 33.47 -23.12
N TRP A 447 25.63 33.96 -22.19
CA TRP A 447 25.23 34.11 -20.78
C TRP A 447 25.82 35.40 -20.17
N HIS A 448 25.06 36.49 -20.16
CA HIS A 448 25.41 37.63 -19.31
C HIS A 448 25.10 37.32 -17.84
N LYS A 449 26.02 37.69 -16.94
CA LYS A 449 25.96 37.63 -15.46
C LYS A 449 24.63 37.07 -14.91
N ASN A 450 24.60 35.77 -14.68
CA ASN A 450 23.44 35.08 -14.14
C ASN A 450 23.39 35.23 -12.62
N SER A 451 22.49 36.08 -12.11
CA SER A 451 22.31 36.32 -10.67
C SER A 451 21.62 35.18 -9.93
N GLU A 452 20.82 34.34 -10.62
CA GLU A 452 20.05 33.27 -9.98
C GLU A 452 20.73 31.89 -10.05
N LYS A 453 21.70 31.68 -10.95
CA LYS A 453 22.48 30.43 -11.14
C LYS A 453 21.61 29.15 -11.20
N GLN A 454 20.45 29.25 -11.83
CA GLN A 454 19.52 28.12 -12.00
C GLN A 454 18.71 28.24 -13.29
N ILE A 455 18.23 27.10 -13.78
CA ILE A 455 17.23 26.96 -14.85
C ILE A 455 16.20 25.95 -14.35
N GLN A 456 14.92 26.24 -14.52
CA GLN A 456 13.86 25.32 -14.15
C GLN A 456 12.84 25.20 -15.29
N CYS A 457 12.61 23.99 -15.77
CA CYS A 457 11.53 23.64 -16.69
C CYS A 457 10.46 22.87 -15.92
N THR A 458 9.20 23.25 -16.05
CA THR A 458 8.06 22.51 -15.51
C THR A 458 7.09 22.27 -16.66
N VAL A 459 6.75 21.02 -16.92
CA VAL A 459 5.76 20.66 -17.93
C VAL A 459 4.55 20.07 -17.20
N VAL A 460 3.36 20.57 -17.51
CA VAL A 460 2.09 20.19 -16.88
C VAL A 460 1.17 19.66 -17.96
N ALA A 461 0.64 18.45 -17.80
CA ALA A 461 -0.36 17.89 -18.69
C ALA A 461 -1.75 18.32 -18.24
N THR A 462 -2.25 19.41 -18.81
CA THR A 462 -3.54 20.01 -18.45
C THR A 462 -4.73 19.23 -19.03
N SER A 463 -4.53 18.43 -20.08
CA SER A 463 -5.49 17.47 -20.62
C SER A 463 -4.79 16.35 -21.41
N GLU A 464 -5.56 15.40 -21.97
CA GLU A 464 -5.03 14.38 -22.89
C GLU A 464 -4.34 14.95 -24.15
N ARG A 465 -4.59 16.22 -24.50
CA ARG A 465 -4.06 16.85 -25.72
C ARG A 465 -3.26 18.14 -25.47
N THR A 466 -3.17 18.62 -24.23
CA THR A 466 -2.54 19.91 -23.92
C THR A 466 -1.44 19.76 -22.88
N LEU A 467 -0.27 20.33 -23.19
CA LEU A 467 0.88 20.43 -22.31
C LEU A 467 1.25 21.90 -22.10
N ASP A 468 1.27 22.34 -20.85
CA ASP A 468 1.77 23.66 -20.46
C ASP A 468 3.24 23.56 -20.09
N VAL A 469 4.11 24.25 -20.82
CA VAL A 469 5.56 24.29 -20.56
C VAL A 469 5.94 25.62 -19.92
N ILE A 470 6.28 25.58 -18.64
CA ILE A 470 6.74 26.73 -17.85
C ILE A 470 8.26 26.67 -17.73
N LEU A 471 8.95 27.57 -18.42
CA LEU A 471 10.40 27.70 -18.35
C LEU A 471 10.78 28.95 -17.53
N LYS A 472 11.54 28.75 -16.46
CA LYS A 472 12.18 29.81 -15.68
C LYS A 472 13.65 29.85 -16.02
N THR A 473 14.06 30.93 -16.69
CA THR A 473 15.44 31.18 -17.09
C THR A 473 15.95 32.50 -16.49
N PRO A 474 17.28 32.69 -16.44
CA PRO A 474 17.88 33.99 -16.17
C PRO A 474 17.48 35.01 -17.25
N LYS A 475 17.55 36.31 -16.95
CA LYS A 475 17.36 37.38 -17.94
C LYS A 475 18.42 37.26 -19.05
N VAL A 476 18.05 36.73 -20.20
CA VAL A 476 18.90 36.61 -21.41
C VAL A 476 18.14 37.19 -22.59
N ARG A 477 18.84 37.93 -23.47
CA ARG A 477 18.22 38.71 -24.55
C ARG A 477 17.81 37.91 -25.79
N ASN A 478 18.17 36.63 -25.90
CA ASN A 478 17.78 35.74 -27.01
C ASN A 478 17.93 34.28 -26.55
N ILE A 479 16.83 33.57 -26.33
CA ILE A 479 16.84 32.11 -26.20
C ILE A 479 16.17 31.54 -27.44
N VAL A 480 16.91 30.72 -28.18
CA VAL A 480 16.34 29.74 -29.11
C VAL A 480 15.76 28.60 -28.26
N PHE A 481 14.44 28.56 -28.12
CA PHE A 481 13.72 27.32 -27.77
C PHE A 481 14.03 26.28 -28.87
N PRO A 482 14.15 24.94 -28.67
CA PRO A 482 14.15 24.09 -27.45
C PRO A 482 15.04 22.80 -27.52
N THR A 483 15.85 22.46 -26.51
CA THR A 483 16.38 21.07 -26.34
C THR A 483 15.93 20.41 -25.02
N ILE A 484 15.85 21.21 -23.96
CA ILE A 484 15.41 20.75 -22.62
C ILE A 484 13.89 20.49 -22.59
N ALA A 485 13.10 21.29 -23.32
CA ALA A 485 11.64 21.10 -23.42
C ALA A 485 11.30 19.81 -24.20
N PHE A 486 12.06 19.48 -25.26
CA PHE A 486 11.88 18.23 -26.00
C PHE A 486 12.12 16.99 -25.12
N SER A 487 13.14 17.02 -24.27
CA SER A 487 13.45 15.92 -23.34
C SER A 487 12.36 15.71 -22.28
N ALA A 488 11.77 16.80 -21.77
CA ALA A 488 10.67 16.74 -20.80
C ALA A 488 9.33 16.30 -21.44
N VAL A 489 9.07 16.68 -22.70
CA VAL A 489 7.89 16.26 -23.46
C VAL A 489 7.98 14.76 -23.83
N LEU A 490 9.17 14.27 -24.20
CA LEU A 490 9.41 12.84 -24.47
C LEU A 490 9.18 11.96 -23.23
N PHE A 491 9.57 12.46 -22.04
CA PHE A 491 9.33 11.78 -20.76
C PHE A 491 7.84 11.76 -20.36
N LEU A 492 7.07 12.79 -20.72
CA LEU A 492 5.63 12.87 -20.41
C LEU A 492 4.76 12.03 -21.34
N GLN A 493 5.12 11.90 -22.63
CA GLN A 493 4.36 11.06 -23.57
C GLN A 493 4.39 9.56 -23.22
N THR A 494 5.40 9.11 -22.46
CA THR A 494 5.54 7.71 -22.06
C THR A 494 4.83 7.37 -20.73
N SER A 495 4.47 8.36 -19.90
CA SER A 495 3.97 8.14 -18.53
C SER A 495 2.47 8.36 -18.30
N LEU A 496 1.70 8.81 -19.30
CA LEU A 496 0.32 9.28 -19.09
C LEU A 496 -0.80 8.26 -19.37
N LEU A 497 -0.53 7.15 -20.06
CA LEU A 497 -1.55 6.12 -20.30
C LEU A 497 -1.15 4.82 -19.61
N VAL A 498 -1.68 4.61 -18.41
CA VAL A 498 -1.62 3.33 -17.70
C VAL A 498 -2.52 2.34 -18.45
N LYS A 499 -1.91 1.57 -19.34
CA LYS A 499 -2.57 0.57 -20.18
C LYS A 499 -1.91 -0.78 -19.95
N CYS A 500 -2.73 -1.82 -19.85
CA CYS A 500 -2.29 -3.20 -19.99
C CYS A 500 -2.72 -3.69 -21.37
N SER A 501 -1.87 -4.46 -22.04
CA SER A 501 -2.20 -4.96 -23.37
C SER A 501 -1.45 -6.23 -23.70
N MET A 502 -2.05 -7.07 -24.53
CA MET A 502 -1.39 -8.24 -25.10
C MET A 502 -1.30 -8.11 -26.60
N VAL A 503 -0.13 -8.45 -27.11
CA VAL A 503 0.13 -8.59 -28.54
C VAL A 503 0.74 -9.96 -28.75
N ARG A 504 0.03 -10.83 -29.47
CA ARG A 504 0.37 -12.26 -29.58
C ARG A 504 0.49 -12.88 -28.18
N ASP A 505 1.66 -13.40 -27.81
CA ASP A 505 1.89 -14.01 -26.48
C ASP A 505 2.65 -13.10 -25.50
N THR A 506 2.84 -11.81 -25.81
CA THR A 506 3.56 -10.88 -24.93
C THR A 506 2.58 -9.93 -24.26
N LEU A 507 2.46 -10.05 -22.93
CA LEU A 507 1.69 -9.13 -22.11
C LEU A 507 2.57 -7.95 -21.68
N THR A 508 2.04 -6.75 -21.80
CA THR A 508 2.57 -5.51 -21.23
C THR A 508 1.67 -5.08 -20.08
N THR A 509 2.21 -4.96 -18.88
CA THR A 509 1.45 -4.59 -17.68
C THR A 509 1.17 -3.09 -17.60
N PHE A 510 0.37 -2.67 -16.61
CA PHE A 510 0.12 -1.26 -16.31
C PHE A 510 1.39 -0.46 -16.00
N ASN A 511 2.40 -1.10 -15.38
CA ASN A 511 3.69 -0.50 -15.08
C ASN A 511 4.71 -0.68 -16.22
N ASN A 512 4.25 -1.00 -17.44
CA ASN A 512 5.04 -1.15 -18.66
C ASN A 512 6.06 -2.31 -18.62
N ARG A 513 5.88 -3.30 -17.74
CA ARG A 513 6.70 -4.51 -17.74
C ARG A 513 6.19 -5.48 -18.80
N LYS A 514 7.12 -6.04 -19.60
CA LYS A 514 6.78 -6.98 -20.68
C LYS A 514 7.26 -8.38 -20.36
N TYR A 515 6.41 -9.38 -20.55
CA TYR A 515 6.79 -10.79 -20.43
C TYR A 515 5.93 -11.68 -21.31
N LYS A 516 6.49 -12.83 -21.70
CA LYS A 516 5.77 -13.84 -22.48
C LYS A 516 4.94 -14.71 -21.55
N ILE A 517 3.68 -14.94 -21.92
CA ILE A 517 2.77 -15.79 -21.15
C ILE A 517 2.59 -17.13 -21.86
N LYS A 518 2.62 -18.21 -21.08
CA LYS A 518 2.26 -19.57 -21.53
C LYS A 518 0.90 -19.93 -20.93
N MET A 519 -0.16 -19.54 -21.63
CA MET A 519 -1.55 -19.72 -21.18
C MET A 519 -1.96 -21.20 -21.18
N PRO A 520 -2.61 -21.70 -20.12
CA PRO A 520 -3.33 -22.96 -20.20
C PRO A 520 -4.57 -22.84 -21.09
N LEU A 521 -4.90 -23.90 -21.83
CA LEU A 521 -6.13 -23.99 -22.60
C LEU A 521 -7.34 -24.21 -21.68
N SER A 522 -8.50 -23.70 -22.07
CA SER A 522 -9.80 -23.83 -21.38
C SER A 522 -9.92 -23.15 -20.00
N CYS A 523 -8.83 -22.65 -19.41
CA CYS A 523 -8.86 -22.05 -18.08
C CYS A 523 -8.91 -20.52 -18.14
N TYR A 524 -9.76 -19.91 -17.32
CA TYR A 524 -9.75 -18.46 -17.12
C TYR A 524 -8.54 -18.03 -16.31
N GLN A 525 -7.95 -16.91 -16.70
CA GLN A 525 -6.92 -16.20 -15.97
C GLN A 525 -7.36 -14.77 -15.66
N VAL A 526 -7.04 -14.30 -14.45
CA VAL A 526 -7.38 -12.93 -14.04
C VAL A 526 -6.39 -11.94 -14.66
N LEU A 527 -6.83 -11.18 -15.67
CA LEU A 527 -6.04 -10.10 -16.25
C LEU A 527 -5.94 -8.92 -15.30
N ALA A 528 -7.09 -8.42 -14.85
CA ALA A 528 -7.18 -7.31 -13.91
C ALA A 528 -8.50 -7.42 -13.13
N GLN A 529 -8.46 -7.22 -11.82
CA GLN A 529 -9.64 -7.10 -10.98
C GLN A 529 -9.46 -5.98 -9.96
N ASP A 530 -10.57 -5.47 -9.43
CA ASP A 530 -10.57 -4.58 -8.28
C ASP A 530 -10.24 -5.37 -7.00
N CYS A 531 -9.16 -5.01 -6.32
CA CYS A 531 -8.71 -5.70 -5.10
C CYS A 531 -8.94 -4.85 -3.84
N THR A 532 -9.91 -3.94 -3.92
CA THR A 532 -10.53 -3.31 -2.75
C THR A 532 -11.64 -4.18 -2.15
N ILE A 533 -12.24 -3.72 -1.06
CA ILE A 533 -13.33 -4.42 -0.37
C ILE A 533 -14.63 -4.50 -1.18
N GLU A 534 -14.78 -3.72 -2.26
CA GLU A 534 -16.04 -3.61 -3.02
C GLU A 534 -16.08 -4.48 -4.29
N LEU A 535 -14.93 -5.02 -4.76
CA LEU A 535 -14.78 -5.81 -6.01
C LEU A 535 -15.69 -5.31 -7.16
N LYS A 536 -15.40 -4.12 -7.69
CA LYS A 536 -16.22 -3.45 -8.71
C LYS A 536 -16.17 -4.09 -10.10
N PHE A 537 -15.05 -4.73 -10.43
CA PHE A 537 -14.88 -5.41 -11.72
C PHE A 537 -13.89 -6.56 -11.66
N MET A 538 -14.02 -7.47 -12.61
CA MET A 538 -13.05 -8.52 -12.92
C MET A 538 -12.97 -8.72 -14.44
N VAL A 539 -11.76 -8.73 -14.98
CA VAL A 539 -11.48 -8.99 -16.40
C VAL A 539 -10.70 -10.30 -16.49
N LEU A 540 -11.29 -11.27 -17.15
CA LEU A 540 -10.78 -12.63 -17.30
C LEU A 540 -10.40 -12.89 -18.76
N LEU A 541 -9.39 -13.72 -18.97
CA LEU A 541 -8.95 -14.21 -20.26
C LEU A 541 -8.92 -15.73 -20.27
N LYS A 542 -9.51 -16.34 -21.28
CA LYS A 542 -9.45 -17.77 -21.57
C LYS A 542 -8.94 -17.97 -22.99
N LYS A 543 -8.17 -19.03 -23.24
CA LYS A 543 -7.91 -19.51 -24.60
C LYS A 543 -8.82 -20.70 -24.87
N ASP A 544 -9.58 -20.64 -25.97
CA ASP A 544 -10.42 -21.75 -26.38
C ASP A 544 -9.59 -23.01 -26.66
N HIS A 545 -10.17 -24.19 -26.42
CA HIS A 545 -9.48 -25.47 -26.63
C HIS A 545 -9.31 -25.80 -28.11
N ALA A 546 -10.29 -25.46 -28.96
CA ALA A 546 -10.31 -25.85 -30.36
C ALA A 546 -9.61 -24.82 -31.25
N SER A 547 -9.90 -23.53 -31.07
CA SER A 547 -9.34 -22.46 -31.91
C SER A 547 -8.03 -21.87 -31.36
N GLU A 548 -7.71 -22.10 -30.08
CA GLU A 548 -6.70 -21.36 -29.31
C GLU A 548 -6.88 -19.83 -29.34
N GLU A 549 -8.05 -19.33 -29.77
CA GLU A 549 -8.35 -17.90 -29.81
C GLU A 549 -8.73 -17.39 -28.41
N ASN A 550 -8.56 -16.08 -28.21
CA ASN A 550 -8.79 -15.43 -26.92
C ASN A 550 -10.28 -15.19 -26.69
N HIS A 551 -10.75 -15.48 -25.49
CA HIS A 551 -12.08 -15.13 -24.99
C HIS A 551 -11.90 -14.26 -23.75
N ILE A 552 -12.39 -13.02 -23.82
CA ILE A 552 -12.42 -12.10 -22.68
C ILE A 552 -13.81 -12.12 -22.04
N ASN A 553 -13.83 -12.30 -20.72
CA ASN A 553 -15.03 -12.17 -19.91
C ASN A 553 -14.85 -10.99 -18.95
N VAL A 554 -15.80 -10.06 -18.92
CA VAL A 554 -15.78 -8.86 -18.08
C VAL A 554 -16.99 -8.88 -17.15
N LYS A 555 -16.73 -9.02 -15.85
CA LYS A 555 -17.76 -8.97 -14.81
C LYS A 555 -17.76 -7.61 -14.15
N ILE A 556 -18.91 -6.93 -14.14
CA ILE A 556 -19.11 -5.61 -13.52
C ILE A 556 -20.44 -5.65 -12.75
N SER A 557 -20.39 -5.64 -11.42
CA SER A 557 -21.57 -5.81 -10.57
C SER A 557 -22.36 -7.09 -10.93
N ASP A 558 -23.60 -6.97 -11.40
CA ASP A 558 -24.48 -8.04 -11.88
C ASP A 558 -24.46 -8.23 -13.40
N ILE A 559 -23.56 -7.52 -14.10
CA ILE A 559 -23.42 -7.56 -15.56
C ILE A 559 -22.23 -8.44 -15.94
N ASP A 560 -22.49 -9.41 -16.82
CA ASP A 560 -21.51 -10.32 -17.40
C ASP A 560 -21.38 -10.05 -18.91
N VAL A 561 -20.17 -9.75 -19.39
CA VAL A 561 -19.91 -9.47 -20.80
C VAL A 561 -18.85 -10.42 -21.37
N ASP A 562 -19.23 -11.20 -22.37
CA ASP A 562 -18.33 -12.05 -23.14
C ASP A 562 -17.97 -11.42 -24.48
N LEU A 563 -16.66 -11.42 -24.77
CA LEU A 563 -16.06 -10.97 -26.01
C LEU A 563 -15.19 -12.10 -26.57
N TYR A 564 -15.56 -12.64 -27.71
CA TYR A 564 -14.78 -13.68 -28.37
C TYR A 564 -14.88 -13.54 -29.90
N PRO A 565 -13.84 -13.93 -30.64
CA PRO A 565 -13.88 -13.92 -32.09
C PRO A 565 -14.73 -15.09 -32.60
N GLU A 566 -15.51 -14.82 -33.65
CA GLU A 566 -16.19 -15.84 -34.43
C GLU A 566 -16.07 -15.43 -35.91
N ASP A 567 -15.54 -16.33 -36.73
CA ASP A 567 -15.15 -16.06 -38.12
C ASP A 567 -14.20 -14.85 -38.28
N ASN A 568 -14.74 -13.71 -38.73
CA ASN A 568 -14.00 -12.48 -39.00
C ASN A 568 -14.51 -11.29 -38.17
N ASP A 569 -15.41 -11.56 -37.21
CA ASP A 569 -16.04 -10.56 -36.36
C ASP A 569 -15.83 -10.87 -34.87
N VAL A 570 -16.10 -9.88 -34.01
CA VAL A 570 -16.10 -10.04 -32.55
C VAL A 570 -17.55 -10.16 -32.09
N ILE A 571 -17.89 -11.30 -31.50
CA ILE A 571 -19.20 -11.52 -30.88
C ILE A 571 -19.21 -10.91 -29.49
N VAL A 572 -20.31 -10.22 -29.18
CA VAL A 572 -20.55 -9.57 -27.90
C VAL A 572 -21.79 -10.21 -27.28
N LYS A 573 -21.63 -10.86 -26.13
CA LYS A 573 -22.77 -11.31 -25.31
C LYS A 573 -22.82 -10.53 -24.01
N VAL A 574 -24.00 -10.06 -23.64
CA VAL A 574 -24.27 -9.38 -22.36
C VAL A 574 -25.31 -10.20 -21.62
N ASN A 575 -24.95 -10.71 -20.44
CA ASN A 575 -25.78 -11.61 -19.62
C ASN A 575 -26.29 -12.82 -20.42
N GLY A 576 -25.42 -13.40 -21.26
CA GLY A 576 -25.73 -14.53 -22.15
C GLY A 576 -26.52 -14.18 -23.42
N MET A 577 -27.01 -12.94 -23.57
CA MET A 577 -27.71 -12.49 -24.76
C MET A 577 -26.75 -11.86 -25.78
N GLU A 578 -26.78 -12.35 -27.01
CA GLU A 578 -25.95 -11.83 -28.08
C GLU A 578 -26.44 -10.47 -28.59
N ILE A 579 -25.53 -9.52 -28.68
CA ILE A 579 -25.77 -8.18 -29.19
C ILE A 579 -25.30 -8.12 -30.63
N SER A 580 -26.27 -8.14 -31.56
CA SER A 580 -26.00 -7.93 -32.98
C SER A 580 -25.21 -6.62 -33.21
N LYS A 581 -24.26 -6.67 -34.15
CA LYS A 581 -23.37 -5.56 -34.51
C LYS A 581 -24.11 -4.28 -34.89
N ASP A 582 -25.28 -4.40 -35.52
CA ASP A 582 -26.14 -3.28 -35.92
C ASP A 582 -26.76 -2.54 -34.72
N LYS A 583 -26.78 -3.17 -33.54
CA LYS A 583 -27.29 -2.60 -32.29
C LYS A 583 -26.19 -1.92 -31.46
N LEU A 584 -24.95 -1.85 -31.96
CA LEU A 584 -23.88 -1.08 -31.34
C LEU A 584 -23.93 0.39 -31.79
N PRO A 585 -23.72 1.36 -30.88
CA PRO A 585 -23.27 1.20 -29.51
C PRO A 585 -24.39 0.76 -28.54
N TYR A 586 -24.14 -0.32 -27.82
CA TYR A 586 -25.00 -0.80 -26.75
C TYR A 586 -24.77 0.01 -25.47
N LYS A 587 -25.86 0.34 -24.78
CA LYS A 587 -25.84 0.93 -23.44
C LYS A 587 -26.75 0.09 -22.56
N ASP A 588 -26.22 -0.31 -21.41
CA ASP A 588 -27.00 -1.01 -20.42
C ASP A 588 -28.10 -0.10 -19.82
N PRO A 589 -29.30 -0.61 -19.48
CA PRO A 589 -30.38 0.20 -18.90
C PRO A 589 -30.02 0.96 -17.63
N SER A 590 -29.08 0.46 -16.81
CA SER A 590 -28.58 1.17 -15.63
C SER A 590 -27.60 2.30 -15.98
N GLY A 591 -27.13 2.35 -17.22
CA GLY A 591 -26.08 3.28 -17.67
C GLY A 591 -24.67 2.90 -17.19
N SER A 592 -24.50 1.73 -16.55
CA SER A 592 -23.23 1.30 -15.96
C SER A 592 -22.16 0.97 -16.99
N ILE A 593 -22.56 0.46 -18.17
CA ILE A 593 -21.65 0.10 -19.25
C ILE A 593 -22.10 0.67 -20.60
N LYS A 594 -21.11 0.93 -21.47
CA LYS A 594 -21.31 1.25 -22.88
C LYS A 594 -20.37 0.40 -23.71
N ILE A 595 -20.89 -0.25 -24.74
CA ILE A 595 -20.11 -1.06 -25.69
C ILE A 595 -20.26 -0.45 -27.08
N GLY A 596 -19.17 -0.34 -27.83
CA GLY A 596 -19.23 0.19 -29.20
C GLY A 596 -18.07 -0.29 -30.08
N LEU A 597 -18.28 -0.21 -31.39
CA LEU A 597 -17.26 -0.54 -32.38
C LEU A 597 -16.10 0.44 -32.32
N LYS A 598 -14.88 -0.09 -32.46
CA LYS A 598 -13.65 0.72 -32.51
C LYS A 598 -12.59 0.02 -33.36
N GLY A 599 -12.24 0.61 -34.50
CA GLY A 599 -11.34 -0.04 -35.45
C GLY A 599 -11.94 -1.37 -35.93
N GLU A 600 -11.15 -2.44 -35.92
CA GLU A 600 -11.57 -3.80 -36.29
C GLU A 600 -12.20 -4.58 -35.12
N GLY A 601 -12.33 -3.98 -33.94
CA GLY A 601 -12.80 -4.64 -32.73
C GLY A 601 -13.89 -3.88 -31.99
N VAL A 602 -14.05 -4.22 -30.71
CA VAL A 602 -15.08 -3.67 -29.82
C VAL A 602 -14.43 -3.05 -28.58
N SER A 603 -15.01 -1.97 -28.07
CA SER A 603 -14.61 -1.34 -26.80
C SER A 603 -15.76 -1.29 -25.82
N LEU A 604 -15.53 -1.80 -24.61
CA LEU A 604 -16.38 -1.67 -23.44
C LEU A 604 -15.86 -0.54 -22.55
N TYR A 605 -16.76 0.32 -22.07
CA TYR A 605 -16.48 1.46 -21.19
C TYR A 605 -17.33 1.33 -19.92
N ALA A 606 -16.70 1.37 -18.75
CA ALA A 606 -17.38 1.36 -17.44
C ALA A 606 -16.63 2.23 -16.40
N PRO A 607 -16.44 3.53 -16.67
CA PRO A 607 -15.56 4.39 -15.87
C PRO A 607 -16.05 4.58 -14.42
N SER A 608 -17.36 4.50 -14.17
CA SER A 608 -17.94 4.53 -12.81
C SER A 608 -17.53 3.34 -11.97
N HIS A 609 -17.18 2.21 -12.60
CA HIS A 609 -16.77 0.97 -11.95
C HIS A 609 -15.26 0.77 -11.95
N GLY A 610 -14.48 1.70 -12.53
CA GLY A 610 -13.01 1.63 -12.52
C GLY A 610 -12.37 1.28 -13.86
N LEU A 611 -13.16 0.83 -14.84
CA LEU A 611 -12.67 0.46 -16.17
C LEU A 611 -12.87 1.61 -17.15
N GLN A 612 -11.77 2.27 -17.52
CA GLN A 612 -11.80 3.33 -18.52
C GLN A 612 -12.09 2.75 -19.92
N GLU A 613 -11.51 1.60 -20.27
CA GLU A 613 -11.69 0.94 -21.56
C GLU A 613 -11.22 -0.52 -21.49
N VAL A 614 -12.04 -1.46 -21.97
CA VAL A 614 -11.61 -2.81 -22.36
C VAL A 614 -11.81 -2.93 -23.86
N TYR A 615 -10.72 -2.97 -24.61
CA TYR A 615 -10.71 -3.13 -26.06
C TYR A 615 -10.31 -4.55 -26.42
N PHE A 616 -11.03 -5.14 -27.37
CA PHE A 616 -10.79 -6.49 -27.85
C PHE A 616 -10.95 -6.55 -29.38
N ASP A 617 -9.96 -7.13 -30.03
CA ASP A 617 -9.99 -7.57 -31.42
C ASP A 617 -9.37 -8.99 -31.53
N ARG A 618 -9.34 -9.57 -32.73
CA ARG A 618 -8.83 -10.93 -32.96
C ARG A 618 -7.35 -11.12 -32.56
N ASN A 619 -6.54 -10.09 -32.71
CA ASN A 619 -5.09 -10.13 -32.56
C ASN A 619 -4.60 -9.55 -31.22
N THR A 620 -5.35 -8.61 -30.64
CA THR A 620 -4.92 -7.81 -29.51
C THR A 620 -6.07 -7.48 -28.56
N TRP A 621 -5.69 -7.27 -27.31
CA TRP A 621 -6.60 -6.71 -26.32
C TRP A 621 -5.89 -5.67 -25.47
N LYS A 622 -6.67 -4.77 -24.91
CA LYS A 622 -6.16 -3.66 -24.09
C LYS A 622 -7.12 -3.31 -22.99
N ILE A 623 -6.59 -3.19 -21.77
CA ILE A 623 -7.30 -2.73 -20.59
C ILE A 623 -6.73 -1.38 -20.17
N LYS A 624 -7.60 -0.41 -19.94
CA LYS A 624 -7.27 0.86 -19.29
C LYS A 624 -8.15 1.01 -18.06
N VAL A 625 -7.55 1.42 -16.97
CA VAL A 625 -8.24 1.77 -15.74
C VAL A 625 -8.28 3.28 -15.57
N VAL A 626 -9.30 3.76 -14.87
CA VAL A 626 -9.41 5.16 -14.48
C VAL A 626 -8.33 5.53 -13.45
N ASP A 627 -8.03 6.82 -13.32
CA ASP A 627 -6.93 7.28 -12.45
C ASP A 627 -7.11 6.89 -10.98
N TRP A 628 -8.34 6.88 -10.48
CA TRP A 628 -8.63 6.51 -9.09
C TRP A 628 -8.48 5.01 -8.81
N MET A 629 -8.32 4.16 -9.82
CA MET A 629 -8.03 2.71 -9.66
C MET A 629 -6.53 2.38 -9.62
N LYS A 630 -5.65 3.37 -9.82
CA LYS A 630 -4.20 3.17 -9.70
C LYS A 630 -3.83 2.73 -8.28
N GLY A 631 -3.05 1.66 -8.16
CA GLY A 631 -2.66 1.03 -6.90
C GLY A 631 -3.69 0.09 -6.30
N GLN A 632 -4.89 -0.03 -6.88
CA GLN A 632 -6.01 -0.80 -6.32
C GLN A 632 -6.34 -2.07 -7.13
N THR A 633 -5.71 -2.24 -8.30
CA THR A 633 -5.91 -3.44 -9.13
C THR A 633 -5.01 -4.59 -8.72
N CYS A 634 -5.39 -5.82 -9.02
CA CYS A 634 -4.48 -6.98 -9.03
C CYS A 634 -4.84 -7.94 -10.18
N GLY A 635 -3.95 -8.91 -10.47
CA GLY A 635 -4.00 -9.75 -11.67
C GLY A 635 -2.74 -9.64 -12.52
N LEU A 636 -2.74 -10.26 -13.70
CA LEU A 636 -1.60 -10.28 -14.63
C LEU A 636 -1.15 -8.90 -15.13
N CYS A 637 -2.08 -7.94 -15.15
CA CYS A 637 -1.83 -6.55 -15.52
C CYS A 637 -1.16 -5.71 -14.40
N GLY A 638 -1.06 -6.25 -13.19
CA GLY A 638 -0.41 -5.59 -12.05
C GLY A 638 -1.25 -4.53 -11.36
N LYS A 639 -0.62 -3.76 -10.46
CA LYS A 639 -1.27 -2.80 -9.56
C LYS A 639 -1.46 -1.39 -10.11
N ALA A 640 -0.82 -1.04 -11.22
CA ALA A 640 -0.85 0.33 -11.75
C ALA A 640 -0.31 1.41 -10.77
N ASP A 641 0.61 1.04 -9.87
CA ASP A 641 1.20 1.92 -8.84
C ASP A 641 2.58 2.48 -9.21
N GLY A 642 3.09 2.15 -10.40
CA GLY A 642 4.43 2.51 -10.86
C GLY A 642 5.56 1.69 -10.22
N GLU A 643 5.27 0.61 -9.49
CA GLU A 643 6.27 -0.31 -8.93
C GLU A 643 6.51 -1.52 -9.85
N ASP A 644 7.54 -1.45 -10.69
CA ASP A 644 7.87 -2.52 -11.63
C ASP A 644 8.60 -3.72 -11.00
N ARG A 645 9.22 -3.55 -9.82
CA ARG A 645 10.00 -4.63 -9.18
C ARG A 645 9.12 -5.67 -8.52
N GLN A 646 7.91 -5.28 -8.12
CA GLN A 646 6.94 -6.14 -7.46
C GLN A 646 5.84 -6.64 -8.41
N GLU A 647 6.07 -6.53 -9.72
CA GLU A 647 5.05 -6.85 -10.73
C GLU A 647 4.58 -8.31 -10.67
N TYR A 648 5.47 -9.24 -10.32
CA TYR A 648 5.19 -10.67 -10.27
C TYR A 648 4.65 -11.10 -8.90
N ARG A 649 3.63 -10.39 -8.42
CA ARG A 649 2.96 -10.67 -7.14
C ARG A 649 1.79 -11.63 -7.34
N THR A 650 1.89 -12.81 -6.77
CA THR A 650 0.84 -13.86 -6.85
C THR A 650 -0.40 -13.47 -6.01
N PRO A 651 -1.54 -14.16 -6.17
CA PRO A 651 -2.71 -13.96 -5.31
C PRO A 651 -2.42 -14.15 -3.82
N SER A 652 -1.49 -15.05 -3.45
CA SER A 652 -1.02 -15.24 -2.07
C SER A 652 -0.18 -14.09 -1.53
N GLY A 653 0.15 -13.08 -2.35
CA GLY A 653 0.97 -11.94 -1.97
C GLY A 653 2.49 -12.18 -2.05
N ARG A 654 2.93 -13.40 -2.41
CA ARG A 654 4.35 -13.72 -2.64
C ARG A 654 4.85 -13.09 -3.94
N LEU A 655 6.15 -12.79 -3.96
CA LEU A 655 6.84 -12.31 -5.16
C LEU A 655 7.62 -13.47 -5.78
N THR A 656 7.26 -13.84 -7.00
CA THR A 656 7.99 -14.86 -7.76
C THR A 656 8.95 -14.20 -8.75
N LYS A 657 10.04 -14.90 -9.08
CA LYS A 657 11.01 -14.44 -10.07
C LYS A 657 10.65 -14.89 -11.49
N SER A 658 9.81 -15.93 -11.61
CA SER A 658 9.41 -16.53 -12.87
C SER A 658 8.13 -15.89 -13.39
N SER A 659 8.19 -15.31 -14.59
CA SER A 659 6.99 -14.74 -15.22
C SER A 659 5.95 -15.80 -15.57
N VAL A 660 6.37 -17.05 -15.79
CA VAL A 660 5.46 -18.16 -16.09
C VAL A 660 4.77 -18.67 -14.82
N SER A 661 5.52 -18.86 -13.72
CA SER A 661 4.93 -19.19 -12.41
C SER A 661 3.94 -18.12 -11.96
N PHE A 662 4.34 -16.85 -12.12
CA PHE A 662 3.45 -15.71 -11.89
C PHE A 662 2.16 -15.83 -12.69
N ALA A 663 2.27 -16.07 -14.00
CA ALA A 663 1.09 -16.15 -14.84
C ALA A 663 0.16 -17.32 -14.47
N HIS A 664 0.74 -18.48 -14.16
CA HIS A 664 0.02 -19.68 -13.75
C HIS A 664 -0.68 -19.50 -12.40
N SER A 665 -0.12 -18.70 -11.49
CA SER A 665 -0.74 -18.43 -10.18
C SER A 665 -2.07 -17.67 -10.26
N TRP A 666 -2.38 -17.02 -11.38
CA TRP A 666 -3.62 -16.28 -11.63
C TRP A 666 -4.66 -17.08 -12.43
N VAL A 667 -4.45 -18.39 -12.59
CA VAL A 667 -5.44 -19.30 -13.18
C VAL A 667 -6.54 -19.59 -12.18
N LEU A 668 -7.79 -19.58 -12.65
CA LEU A 668 -8.96 -20.05 -11.92
C LEU A 668 -9.14 -21.55 -12.22
N PRO A 669 -8.80 -22.46 -11.27
CA PRO A 669 -8.98 -23.90 -11.45
C PRO A 669 -10.45 -24.30 -11.39
N SER A 670 -10.81 -25.47 -11.94
CA SER A 670 -12.11 -26.10 -11.68
C SER A 670 -11.96 -27.19 -10.61
N ASP A 671 -13.06 -27.46 -9.91
CA ASP A 671 -13.18 -28.55 -8.95
C ASP A 671 -13.68 -29.85 -9.61
N SER A 672 -14.17 -29.79 -10.87
CA SER A 672 -14.70 -30.97 -11.57
C SER A 672 -14.37 -30.96 -13.07
N CYS A 673 -14.36 -32.14 -13.68
CA CYS A 673 -14.14 -32.34 -15.11
C CYS A 673 -15.42 -32.68 -15.89
N ARG A 674 -16.59 -32.44 -15.29
CA ARG A 674 -17.90 -32.82 -15.88
C ARG A 674 -18.29 -31.97 -17.08
N ASP A 675 -17.78 -30.75 -17.16
CA ASP A 675 -17.95 -29.86 -18.29
C ASP A 675 -16.61 -29.68 -19.02
N ALA A 676 -16.54 -30.11 -20.28
CA ALA A 676 -15.34 -29.96 -21.11
C ALA A 676 -15.02 -28.49 -21.44
N SER A 677 -15.98 -27.59 -21.22
CA SER A 677 -15.79 -26.14 -21.33
C SER A 677 -15.14 -25.53 -20.09
N GLU A 678 -15.01 -26.27 -18.99
CA GLU A 678 -14.36 -25.83 -17.76
C GLU A 678 -12.84 -26.13 -17.73
N CYS A 679 -12.15 -25.53 -16.77
CA CYS A 679 -10.71 -25.70 -16.59
C CYS A 679 -10.38 -27.11 -16.08
N LEU A 680 -9.72 -27.94 -16.88
CA LEU A 680 -9.34 -29.31 -16.51
C LEU A 680 -8.06 -29.40 -15.63
N MET A 681 -7.74 -28.32 -14.92
CA MET A 681 -6.50 -28.18 -14.16
C MET A 681 -6.79 -27.69 -12.75
N LYS A 682 -5.93 -28.12 -11.83
CA LYS A 682 -5.83 -27.65 -10.44
C LYS A 682 -4.44 -27.11 -10.15
N LEU A 683 -4.34 -26.36 -9.05
CA LEU A 683 -3.10 -25.84 -8.51
C LEU A 683 -2.67 -26.73 -7.32
N GLU A 684 -1.48 -27.33 -7.38
CA GLU A 684 -0.97 -28.17 -6.29
C GLU A 684 0.54 -28.04 -6.10
N SER A 685 1.02 -28.34 -4.88
CA SER A 685 2.45 -28.39 -4.59
C SER A 685 3.05 -29.69 -5.13
N VAL A 686 4.24 -29.59 -5.71
CA VAL A 686 4.91 -30.72 -6.36
C VAL A 686 6.19 -31.09 -5.62
N LYS A 687 6.44 -32.40 -5.49
CA LYS A 687 7.68 -32.91 -4.92
C LYS A 687 8.78 -32.87 -5.99
N LEU A 688 9.97 -32.43 -5.60
CA LEU A 688 11.17 -32.55 -6.42
C LEU A 688 11.65 -34.01 -6.42
N GLU A 689 11.74 -34.63 -7.59
CA GLU A 689 12.15 -36.03 -7.73
C GLU A 689 13.66 -36.23 -7.52
N LYS A 690 14.45 -35.17 -7.72
CA LYS A 690 15.89 -35.17 -7.50
C LYS A 690 16.21 -35.33 -6.02
N GLN A 691 17.16 -36.21 -5.68
CA GLN A 691 17.73 -36.28 -4.34
C GLN A 691 18.50 -34.98 -4.03
N VAL A 692 18.16 -34.35 -2.92
CA VAL A 692 18.80 -33.10 -2.47
C VAL A 692 19.38 -33.32 -1.08
N ILE A 693 20.63 -32.93 -0.91
CA ILE A 693 21.30 -32.85 0.39
C ILE A 693 21.29 -31.39 0.81
N VAL A 694 20.62 -31.09 1.93
CA VAL A 694 20.61 -29.77 2.56
C VAL A 694 21.18 -29.95 3.96
N ASP A 695 22.20 -29.17 4.32
CA ASP A 695 22.89 -29.25 5.61
C ASP A 695 23.34 -30.68 5.99
N ASP A 696 23.99 -31.37 5.04
CA ASP A 696 24.50 -32.75 5.17
C ASP A 696 23.43 -33.82 5.50
N ARG A 697 22.16 -33.56 5.19
CA ARG A 697 21.05 -34.51 5.35
C ARG A 697 20.25 -34.68 4.08
N GLU A 698 19.89 -35.92 3.77
CA GLU A 698 18.95 -36.21 2.68
C GLU A 698 17.59 -35.58 2.98
N SER A 699 17.09 -34.83 2.00
CA SER A 699 15.87 -34.03 2.14
C SER A 699 14.89 -34.26 0.99
N LYS A 700 13.60 -34.27 1.31
CA LYS A 700 12.48 -34.20 0.36
C LYS A 700 12.08 -32.74 0.20
N CYS A 701 12.01 -32.26 -1.02
CA CYS A 701 11.68 -30.86 -1.31
C CYS A 701 10.33 -30.73 -1.99
N TYR A 702 9.52 -29.75 -1.57
CA TYR A 702 8.18 -29.48 -2.09
C TYR A 702 8.06 -28.04 -2.54
N SER A 703 7.34 -27.79 -3.63
CA SER A 703 7.21 -26.44 -4.18
C SER A 703 6.38 -25.54 -3.23
N VAL A 704 6.92 -24.36 -2.91
CA VAL A 704 6.24 -23.36 -2.06
C VAL A 704 5.33 -22.41 -2.83
N GLU A 705 5.31 -22.56 -4.16
CA GLU A 705 4.34 -21.95 -5.06
C GLU A 705 3.57 -23.12 -5.71
N PRO A 706 2.24 -22.99 -5.89
CA PRO A 706 1.45 -24.04 -6.53
C PRO A 706 1.79 -24.15 -8.02
N VAL A 707 1.77 -25.36 -8.53
CA VAL A 707 2.04 -25.71 -9.93
C VAL A 707 0.76 -26.23 -10.58
N LEU A 708 0.51 -25.83 -11.83
CA LEU A 708 -0.64 -26.33 -12.59
C LEU A 708 -0.49 -27.82 -12.90
N ARG A 709 -1.50 -28.59 -12.53
CA ARG A 709 -1.59 -30.03 -12.74
C ARG A 709 -2.97 -30.38 -13.27
N CYS A 710 -3.05 -31.48 -14.01
CA CYS A 710 -4.34 -31.94 -14.52
C CYS A 710 -5.18 -32.47 -13.35
N LEU A 711 -6.50 -32.38 -13.47
CA LEU A 711 -7.41 -33.01 -12.53
C LEU A 711 -7.19 -34.54 -12.48
N PRO A 712 -7.48 -35.20 -11.34
CA PRO A 712 -7.47 -36.66 -11.27
C PRO A 712 -8.32 -37.28 -12.39
N GLY A 713 -7.83 -38.32 -13.05
CA GLY A 713 -8.50 -38.93 -14.22
C GLY A 713 -8.20 -38.25 -15.57
N CYS A 714 -7.40 -37.18 -15.56
CA CYS A 714 -6.92 -36.49 -16.77
C CYS A 714 -5.40 -36.61 -16.94
N LEU A 715 -4.96 -36.61 -18.20
CA LEU A 715 -3.55 -36.72 -18.58
C LEU A 715 -3.06 -35.42 -19.22
N PRO A 716 -1.81 -34.99 -18.93
CA PRO A 716 -1.21 -33.83 -19.58
C PRO A 716 -0.94 -34.12 -21.05
N VAL A 717 -1.39 -33.23 -21.93
CA VAL A 717 -1.10 -33.27 -23.37
C VAL A 717 0.05 -32.31 -23.70
N ARG A 718 0.16 -31.21 -22.96
CA ARG A 718 1.22 -30.20 -23.13
C ARG A 718 1.70 -29.73 -21.77
N THR A 719 3.02 -29.68 -21.59
CA THR A 719 3.68 -29.15 -20.38
C THR A 719 4.62 -28.00 -20.74
N THR A 720 5.03 -27.23 -19.73
CA THR A 720 6.08 -26.24 -19.85
C THR A 720 6.97 -26.25 -18.60
N PRO A 721 8.29 -26.14 -18.76
CA PRO A 721 9.19 -26.02 -17.62
C PRO A 721 9.02 -24.66 -16.95
N ILE A 722 8.89 -24.65 -15.63
CA ILE A 722 8.84 -23.45 -14.79
C ILE A 722 9.94 -23.50 -13.73
N THR A 723 10.59 -22.37 -13.48
CA THR A 723 11.53 -22.24 -12.35
C THR A 723 10.76 -21.77 -11.12
N ILE A 724 10.78 -22.56 -10.06
CA ILE A 724 9.95 -22.36 -8.86
C ILE A 724 10.76 -22.63 -7.59
N GLY A 725 10.33 -22.02 -6.49
CA GLY A 725 10.95 -22.22 -5.19
C GLY A 725 10.49 -23.53 -4.54
N PHE A 726 11.42 -24.20 -3.88
CA PHE A 726 11.17 -25.40 -3.08
C PHE A 726 11.60 -25.19 -1.63
N HIS A 727 10.86 -25.80 -0.71
CA HIS A 727 11.22 -25.95 0.69
C HIS A 727 11.56 -27.41 0.96
N CYS A 728 12.68 -27.66 1.63
CA CYS A 728 13.26 -28.98 1.82
C CYS A 728 13.17 -29.41 3.29
N LEU A 729 12.78 -30.66 3.50
CA LEU A 729 12.57 -31.25 4.82
C LEU A 729 13.31 -32.59 4.89
N PRO A 730 13.92 -32.95 6.03
CA PRO A 730 14.60 -34.23 6.18
C PRO A 730 13.70 -35.42 5.82
N VAL A 731 14.25 -36.47 5.20
CA VAL A 731 13.48 -37.64 4.73
C VAL A 731 12.62 -38.28 5.82
N ASP A 732 13.10 -38.27 7.06
CA ASP A 732 12.48 -38.86 8.26
C ASP A 732 11.36 -38.00 8.87
N SER A 733 11.04 -36.84 8.27
CA SER A 733 9.95 -35.99 8.75
C SER A 733 8.58 -36.61 8.39
N ASN A 734 7.75 -36.84 9.42
CA ASN A 734 6.39 -37.34 9.28
C ASN A 734 5.46 -36.23 8.76
N LEU A 735 5.45 -36.01 7.44
CA LEU A 735 4.40 -35.24 6.76
C LEU A 735 3.42 -36.23 6.14
N ASN A 736 2.29 -36.43 6.80
CA ASN A 736 1.17 -37.14 6.20
C ASN A 736 0.74 -36.39 4.92
N HIS A 737 0.51 -37.17 3.86
CA HIS A 737 0.50 -36.76 2.45
C HIS A 737 -0.56 -35.71 2.04
N SER A 738 -1.47 -35.32 2.94
CA SER A 738 -2.54 -34.33 2.70
C SER A 738 -2.50 -33.13 3.66
N GLU A 739 -2.18 -33.32 4.95
CA GLU A 739 -2.22 -32.26 5.98
C GLU A 739 -0.95 -31.39 6.02
N GLY A 740 0.20 -31.92 5.59
CA GLY A 740 1.48 -31.20 5.64
C GLY A 740 1.75 -30.25 4.46
N LEU A 741 1.13 -30.52 3.30
CA LEU A 741 1.34 -29.78 2.05
C LEU A 741 0.57 -28.45 1.97
N SER A 742 -0.45 -28.20 2.79
CA SER A 742 -1.17 -26.93 2.81
C SER A 742 -0.33 -25.79 3.43
N SER A 743 0.50 -26.09 4.44
CA SER A 743 1.42 -25.13 5.06
C SER A 743 2.66 -24.80 4.20
N ILE A 744 2.92 -25.56 3.12
CA ILE A 744 4.15 -25.42 2.33
C ILE A 744 4.24 -24.06 1.62
N TYR A 745 3.10 -23.46 1.30
CA TYR A 745 3.02 -22.18 0.58
C TYR A 745 3.48 -20.99 1.42
N GLU A 746 3.56 -21.15 2.74
CA GLU A 746 4.04 -20.13 3.69
C GLU A 746 5.53 -20.30 4.05
N LYS A 747 6.14 -21.42 3.66
CA LYS A 747 7.53 -21.73 3.99
C LYS A 747 8.53 -20.92 3.16
N SER A 748 9.73 -20.77 3.70
CA SER A 748 10.86 -20.15 3.00
C SER A 748 11.23 -20.95 1.76
N VAL A 749 11.78 -20.27 0.76
CA VAL A 749 12.42 -20.94 -0.37
C VAL A 749 13.84 -21.32 0.08
N ASP A 750 14.14 -22.61 0.09
CA ASP A 750 15.49 -23.10 0.39
C ASP A 750 16.31 -23.24 -0.91
N LEU A 751 15.65 -23.63 -2.00
CA LEU A 751 16.28 -23.71 -3.32
C LEU A 751 15.31 -23.37 -4.47
N MET A 752 15.86 -23.03 -5.63
CA MET A 752 15.11 -22.79 -6.86
C MET A 752 15.45 -23.87 -7.88
N GLU A 753 14.46 -24.62 -8.35
CA GLU A 753 14.65 -25.68 -9.35
C GLU A 753 13.55 -25.64 -10.41
N LYS A 754 13.74 -26.42 -11.48
CA LYS A 754 12.73 -26.56 -12.54
C LYS A 754 11.67 -27.61 -12.17
N ALA A 755 10.42 -27.30 -12.46
CA ALA A 755 9.28 -28.22 -12.40
C ALA A 755 8.48 -28.15 -13.71
N GLU A 756 7.81 -29.24 -14.07
CA GLU A 756 6.88 -29.27 -15.21
C GLU A 756 5.49 -28.83 -14.79
N ALA A 757 4.99 -27.76 -15.41
CA ALA A 757 3.61 -27.30 -15.25
C ALA A 757 2.76 -27.76 -16.44
N HIS A 758 1.55 -28.27 -16.18
CA HIS A 758 0.63 -28.69 -17.22
C HIS A 758 -0.09 -27.47 -17.80
N VAL A 759 -0.21 -27.39 -19.12
CA VAL A 759 -0.86 -26.28 -19.85
C VAL A 759 -1.91 -26.74 -20.85
N ALA A 760 -2.10 -28.05 -21.02
CA ALA A 760 -3.24 -28.66 -21.67
C ALA A 760 -3.45 -30.07 -21.09
N CYS A 761 -4.72 -30.45 -20.86
CA CYS A 761 -5.10 -31.71 -20.26
C CYS A 761 -6.20 -32.38 -21.08
N ARG A 762 -6.22 -33.71 -21.12
CA ARG A 762 -7.29 -34.50 -21.72
C ARG A 762 -7.79 -35.53 -20.71
N CYS A 763 -9.08 -35.57 -20.47
CA CYS A 763 -9.70 -36.49 -19.52
C CYS A 763 -10.22 -37.75 -20.23
N SER A 764 -10.25 -38.86 -19.49
CA SER A 764 -10.94 -40.09 -19.91
C SER A 764 -12.42 -40.03 -19.50
N GLU A 765 -13.26 -40.93 -20.04
CA GLU A 765 -14.69 -41.03 -19.63
C GLU A 765 -14.88 -41.38 -18.14
N GLN A 766 -13.81 -41.78 -17.44
CA GLN A 766 -13.80 -42.15 -16.02
C GLN A 766 -13.45 -40.99 -15.08
N CYS A 767 -13.46 -39.75 -15.58
CA CYS A 767 -13.18 -38.58 -14.76
C CYS A 767 -14.39 -38.27 -13.86
N ILE A 768 -14.21 -38.36 -12.53
CA ILE A 768 -15.29 -38.28 -11.51
C ILE A 768 -15.27 -36.94 -10.78
#